data_AF-A0A1T5DVT8-F1
#
_entry.id   AF-A0A1T5DVT8-F1
#
_cell.length_a   1.000
_cell.length_b   1.000
_cell.length_c   1.000
_cell.angle_alpha   90.00
_cell.angle_beta   90.00
_cell.angle_gamma   90.00
#
_symmetry.space_group_name_H-M   'P 1'
#
loop_
_entity.id
_entity.type
_entity.pdbx_description
1 polymer ?
#
loop_
_entity_poly.entity_id
_entity_poly.type
_entity_poly.pdbx_seq_one_letter_code
_entity_poly.pdbx_strand_id
1 'polypeptide(L)'
;MGNDFSLKSILNQLDKDEATITSGYAIREKTKVLSTKLLKQFEDIFGENWKENLGWNDAFVRNAQPTKKNSSYYTFEDLWHVLFTFDSEEKLKEFALEKLKLEKAKAEKFSKIRLQQGYATLSLSAIKKILPYLQKGFTYSKAVYMGNLQKVLGTHEVSDEFINHFAFEIDKIYESVSTERKLNNVLNGLFRTELVAEGDYHLGEHEDLDTSDVNLIKQHIVAVLGDKTWGEIDEDQKEEYVNFVKEKYKEFLQKPFQAKKGSFIEQPRIHDAIFKYLQEHYPEQVPKKNIQYLWHPSEQEKYPNSDTYQEINQKGKVFYIKESELNSFLHRNPHAEADGISLKLLRNPEPISKGFKNPMALKSLHKLKQLLNFLLQTQLINAHTRIVVEIARELNDANYRKALEQWQSEREKKNQKFRDTIEEINQECNTSFDPNSKALIRKIRLWEEQGKKCMYTGAMINKCDLLNGEYYDFEHTIPASISFDNELKNLTLADKNYNSNIKGKKFPTQLDNYDSEGDFNGKPLQPILKNIEALFGKRSVEKKTIKKKGIQKEITIEKWSKIAELEFQLSKLSSLRGVEPKDKRDSLIQKRHKLKFELDYLKQKLQTFTIEEYKASWRNSQLRDTQIMTKYAVPYLKTVFNRVEVQKGSVVDIFKEVYNVKLRSDKKDRSKHSHHAVDGAILTLIPKAAQRDKIIKEYQLRKDEGFGEIYHETPKEWDNFKVSYIKNIEEKTLINNLKEHRTLNSTFKKLRKRGKIDRKENGDPKWAKGDSIRGQLHDESFYGAIKQPKRNEDNTIIFNEEKSMVLEDKIRLVIRRPLAYAKDNNTPGFKKLDEIEKVIIDKALFQIIEKQVEDAGSFKDALQTGIYMLNRKGEKVNKIRHIRCEFKGLSYNAAVKPHKHVFISDKEYKHSTIAKGGNNIFCLFYKGEIKGKEERAINNIGIFDLAKLEIEDEKEFFEIPHFNFIQKKKSQLSLYAILKTGQKAIFYKESLEELMELDEKELSKRMYKMYQFERGKGGDKIKFKHHLISGPNIDIIKKLPKEYKEASPFGSFEEQPLMRLTAGNWNFAIEEKDFEINLDGSINWNI
;
A
#
# COMPACT_ATOMS: atom_id res chain seq x y z
N MET A 1 25.78 11.08 10.90
CA MET A 1 26.52 10.57 12.08
C MET A 1 26.68 9.07 11.99
N GLY A 2 27.91 8.56 12.18
CA GLY A 2 28.18 7.13 12.25
C GLY A 2 29.67 6.84 12.08
N ASN A 3 30.52 7.35 12.99
CA ASN A 3 31.85 6.78 13.21
C ASN A 3 31.69 5.58 14.16
N ASP A 4 30.84 4.64 13.77
CA ASP A 4 30.77 3.36 14.46
C ASP A 4 32.06 2.62 14.16
N PHE A 5 32.61 1.96 15.18
CA PHE A 5 33.90 1.27 15.04
C PHE A 5 33.68 -0.22 14.78
N SER A 6 34.69 -0.88 14.26
CA SER A 6 34.64 -2.30 13.94
C SER A 6 34.79 -3.12 15.22
N LEU A 7 34.09 -4.25 15.32
CA LEU A 7 34.28 -5.23 16.40
C LEU A 7 35.75 -5.65 16.53
N LYS A 8 36.51 -5.60 15.43
CA LYS A 8 37.97 -5.75 15.39
C LYS A 8 38.71 -4.99 16.50
N SER A 9 38.31 -3.75 16.80
CA SER A 9 38.97 -2.97 17.86
C SER A 9 38.77 -3.57 19.24
N ILE A 10 37.60 -4.18 19.49
CA ILE A 10 37.30 -4.88 20.74
C ILE A 10 38.02 -6.22 20.77
N LEU A 11 38.00 -6.98 19.67
CA LEU A 11 38.70 -8.28 19.58
C LEU A 11 40.20 -8.11 19.83
N ASN A 12 40.83 -7.12 19.20
CA ASN A 12 42.24 -6.80 19.45
C ASN A 12 42.53 -6.42 20.92
N GLN A 13 41.56 -5.82 21.62
CA GLN A 13 41.72 -5.48 23.03
C GLN A 13 41.53 -6.72 23.91
N LEU A 14 40.53 -7.56 23.62
CA LEU A 14 40.31 -8.83 24.31
C LEU A 14 41.49 -9.79 24.14
N ASP A 15 42.12 -9.82 22.96
CA ASP A 15 43.35 -10.60 22.72
C ASP A 15 44.52 -10.08 23.56
N LYS A 16 44.65 -8.75 23.72
CA LYS A 16 45.66 -8.14 24.61
C LYS A 16 45.39 -8.44 26.09
N ASP A 17 44.12 -8.55 26.45
CA ASP A 17 43.66 -8.82 27.81
C ASP A 17 43.60 -10.35 28.11
N GLU A 18 44.08 -11.20 27.19
CA GLU A 18 44.07 -12.67 27.26
C GLU A 18 42.67 -13.29 27.52
N ALA A 19 41.61 -12.61 27.07
CA ALA A 19 40.23 -13.02 27.32
C ALA A 19 39.78 -14.14 26.36
N THR A 20 39.01 -15.12 26.88
CA THR A 20 38.45 -16.20 26.06
C THR A 20 37.12 -15.79 25.41
N ILE A 21 36.96 -16.06 24.11
CA ILE A 21 35.78 -15.68 23.33
C ILE A 21 34.99 -16.93 22.93
N THR A 22 33.83 -17.14 23.56
CA THR A 22 32.92 -18.27 23.27
C THR A 22 31.87 -17.94 22.20
N SER A 23 31.88 -16.71 21.68
CA SER A 23 30.87 -16.20 20.76
C SER A 23 31.20 -16.46 19.29
N GLY A 24 30.20 -16.88 18.50
CA GLY A 24 30.32 -17.01 17.04
C GLY A 24 30.58 -15.69 16.29
N TYR A 25 30.63 -14.55 16.99
CA TYR A 25 31.04 -13.25 16.45
C TYR A 25 32.56 -13.08 16.36
N ALA A 26 33.36 -13.96 16.97
CA ALA A 26 34.83 -13.93 16.86
C ALA A 26 35.31 -13.90 15.41
N ILE A 27 34.59 -14.60 14.51
CA ILE A 27 34.92 -14.73 13.07
C ILE A 27 34.38 -13.53 12.25
N ARG A 28 33.73 -12.55 12.89
CA ARG A 28 33.02 -11.44 12.24
C ARG A 28 33.59 -10.07 12.62
N GLU A 29 34.90 -9.90 12.46
CA GLU A 29 35.64 -8.68 12.83
C GLU A 29 35.04 -7.36 12.28
N LYS A 30 34.45 -7.42 11.08
CA LYS A 30 33.84 -6.26 10.38
C LYS A 30 32.46 -5.85 10.92
N THR A 31 31.96 -6.52 11.96
CA THR A 31 30.69 -6.17 12.59
C THR A 31 30.76 -4.76 13.14
N LYS A 32 29.76 -3.93 12.83
CA LYS A 32 29.69 -2.53 13.24
C LYS A 32 29.23 -2.43 14.71
N VAL A 33 29.96 -1.68 15.54
CA VAL A 33 29.63 -1.43 16.95
C VAL A 33 29.28 0.04 17.15
N LEU A 34 28.17 0.30 17.88
CA LEU A 34 27.66 1.64 18.15
C LEU A 34 28.70 2.50 18.89
N SER A 35 28.98 3.69 18.34
CA SER A 35 29.87 4.67 18.98
C SER A 35 29.19 5.44 20.12
N THR A 36 29.92 5.67 21.21
CA THR A 36 29.47 6.46 22.38
C THR A 36 29.70 7.97 22.20
N LYS A 37 29.46 8.50 20.99
CA LYS A 37 29.78 9.90 20.63
C LYS A 37 29.15 10.93 21.56
N LEU A 38 27.89 10.72 21.94
CA LEU A 38 27.19 11.63 22.86
C LEU A 38 27.90 11.71 24.20
N LEU A 39 28.35 10.57 24.74
CA LEU A 39 29.04 10.50 26.02
C LEU A 39 30.38 11.25 25.95
N LYS A 40 31.09 11.13 24.82
CA LYS A 40 32.32 11.88 24.58
C LYS A 40 32.07 13.39 24.48
N GLN A 41 31.02 13.80 23.79
CA GLN A 41 30.64 15.23 23.70
C GLN A 41 30.26 15.81 25.06
N PHE A 42 29.64 15.00 25.94
CA PHE A 42 29.33 15.41 27.31
C PHE A 42 30.61 15.56 28.14
N GLU A 43 31.56 14.63 28.02
CA GLU A 43 32.89 14.76 28.64
C GLU A 43 33.63 16.02 28.18
N ASP A 44 33.62 16.32 26.87
CA ASP A 44 34.29 17.51 26.33
C ASP A 44 33.68 18.84 26.79
N ILE A 45 32.38 18.85 27.15
CA ILE A 45 31.64 20.05 27.58
C ILE A 45 31.71 20.21 29.11
N PHE A 46 31.39 19.14 29.84
CA PHE A 46 31.18 19.13 31.29
C PHE A 46 32.41 18.64 32.09
N GLY A 47 33.48 18.17 31.42
CA GLY A 47 34.71 17.67 32.04
C GLY A 47 34.66 16.17 32.36
N GLU A 48 35.76 15.61 32.88
CA GLU A 48 35.91 14.16 33.14
C GLU A 48 34.89 13.63 34.19
N ASN A 49 34.57 14.44 35.21
CA ASN A 49 33.63 14.06 36.29
C ASN A 49 32.15 14.28 35.93
N TRP A 50 31.82 14.49 34.65
CA TRP A 50 30.45 14.76 34.22
C TRP A 50 29.45 13.66 34.61
N LYS A 51 29.90 12.40 34.71
CA LYS A 51 29.05 11.26 35.08
C LYS A 51 28.50 11.40 36.51
N GLU A 52 29.31 11.88 37.43
CA GLU A 52 28.90 12.13 38.82
C GLU A 52 28.03 13.40 38.86
N ASN A 53 28.51 14.48 38.23
CA ASN A 53 27.84 15.78 38.23
C ASN A 53 26.42 15.75 37.64
N LEU A 54 26.19 14.91 36.63
CA LEU A 54 24.90 14.80 35.94
C LEU A 54 24.07 13.58 36.37
N GLY A 55 24.51 12.84 37.40
CA GLY A 55 23.79 11.68 37.92
C GLY A 55 23.63 10.56 36.88
N TRP A 56 24.72 10.20 36.18
CA TRP A 56 24.72 9.15 35.16
C TRP A 56 24.28 7.80 35.74
N ASN A 57 24.82 7.41 36.89
CA ASN A 57 24.45 6.15 37.54
C ASN A 57 22.98 6.17 38.01
N ASP A 58 22.50 7.31 38.50
CA ASP A 58 21.10 7.51 38.91
C ASP A 58 20.12 7.38 37.75
N ALA A 59 20.55 7.69 36.52
CA ALA A 59 19.75 7.50 35.32
C ALA A 59 19.38 6.03 35.08
N PHE A 60 20.09 5.06 35.67
CA PHE A 60 19.78 3.64 35.54
C PHE A 60 18.94 3.09 36.69
N VAL A 61 18.80 3.85 37.78
CA VAL A 61 18.01 3.45 38.96
C VAL A 61 16.53 3.72 38.72
N ARG A 62 15.68 2.81 39.22
CA ARG A 62 14.22 2.96 39.18
C ARG A 62 13.69 3.28 40.57
N ASN A 63 13.16 4.48 40.74
CA ASN A 63 12.45 4.85 41.96
C ASN A 63 11.08 4.14 42.02
N ALA A 64 10.67 3.72 43.23
CA ALA A 64 9.41 3.01 43.46
C ALA A 64 8.17 3.84 43.06
N GLN A 65 8.26 5.17 43.19
CA GLN A 65 7.26 6.13 42.70
C GLN A 65 7.93 7.33 42.01
N PRO A 66 7.29 7.94 41.00
CA PRO A 66 7.76 9.18 40.40
C PRO A 66 7.61 10.33 41.40
N THR A 67 8.65 10.61 42.15
CA THR A 67 8.73 11.80 43.00
C THR A 67 8.90 13.03 42.11
N LYS A 68 8.10 14.07 42.36
CA LYS A 68 8.24 15.36 41.68
C LYS A 68 9.63 15.92 42.02
N LYS A 69 10.51 16.08 41.01
CA LYS A 69 11.84 16.69 41.21
C LYS A 69 11.66 18.10 41.77
N ASN A 70 12.14 18.33 43.00
CA ASN A 70 12.30 19.66 43.60
C ASN A 70 13.75 20.19 43.46
N SER A 71 14.60 19.53 42.66
CA SER A 71 16.01 19.87 42.52
C SER A 71 16.25 20.98 41.50
N SER A 72 17.17 21.91 41.82
CA SER A 72 17.59 23.02 40.96
C SER A 72 18.65 22.67 39.90
N TYR A 73 19.08 21.40 39.83
CA TYR A 73 20.10 20.92 38.90
C TYR A 73 19.50 20.01 37.81
N TYR A 74 20.09 20.04 36.62
CA TYR A 74 19.69 19.22 35.47
C TYR A 74 20.47 17.91 35.46
N THR A 75 19.79 16.78 35.32
CA THR A 75 20.43 15.46 35.16
C THR A 75 20.74 15.15 33.70
N PHE A 76 21.53 14.10 33.46
CA PHE A 76 21.79 13.60 32.12
C PHE A 76 20.49 13.36 31.31
N GLU A 77 19.47 12.75 31.93
CA GLU A 77 18.17 12.53 31.29
C GLU A 77 17.48 13.84 30.89
N ASP A 78 17.53 14.86 31.73
CA ASP A 78 16.93 16.17 31.45
C ASP A 78 17.62 16.82 30.24
N LEU A 79 18.96 16.82 30.22
CA LEU A 79 19.74 17.37 29.11
C LEU A 79 19.53 16.59 27.81
N TRP A 80 19.45 15.26 27.89
CA TRP A 80 19.11 14.42 26.75
C TRP A 80 17.73 14.79 26.18
N HIS A 81 16.72 14.97 27.05
CA HIS A 81 15.37 15.37 26.62
C HIS A 81 15.34 16.77 26.02
N VAL A 82 16.10 17.73 26.55
CA VAL A 82 16.25 19.07 25.96
C VAL A 82 16.85 18.95 24.55
N LEU A 83 17.97 18.25 24.40
CA LEU A 83 18.63 18.05 23.11
C LEU A 83 17.77 17.25 22.10
N PHE A 84 16.87 16.39 22.58
CA PHE A 84 15.97 15.61 21.73
C PHE A 84 14.74 16.41 21.29
N THR A 85 14.21 17.26 22.17
CA THR A 85 12.93 17.97 21.97
C THR A 85 13.11 19.27 21.20
N PHE A 86 14.23 19.98 21.39
CA PHE A 86 14.47 21.27 20.77
C PHE A 86 15.41 21.13 19.57
N ASP A 87 14.94 21.55 18.39
CA ASP A 87 15.74 21.52 17.16
C ASP A 87 16.49 22.85 16.89
N SER A 88 16.11 23.95 17.57
CA SER A 88 16.71 25.29 17.37
C SER A 88 18.06 25.43 18.08
N GLU A 89 19.13 25.71 17.32
CA GLU A 89 20.47 25.94 17.88
C GLU A 89 20.51 27.18 18.76
N GLU A 90 19.82 28.25 18.35
CA GLU A 90 19.74 29.50 19.11
C GLU A 90 19.14 29.27 20.50
N LYS A 91 18.03 28.53 20.57
CA LYS A 91 17.36 28.20 21.85
C LYS A 91 18.18 27.25 22.71
N LEU A 92 18.89 26.30 22.11
CA LEU A 92 19.80 25.42 22.85
C LEU A 92 21.03 26.18 23.38
N LYS A 93 21.54 27.16 22.62
CA LYS A 93 22.64 28.03 23.03
C LYS A 93 22.20 28.98 24.16
N GLU A 94 21.03 29.57 24.06
CA GLU A 94 20.39 30.38 25.11
C GLU A 94 20.21 29.55 26.40
N PHE A 95 19.67 28.34 26.29
CA PHE A 95 19.55 27.41 27.43
C PHE A 95 20.91 27.07 28.06
N ALA A 96 21.92 26.79 27.25
CA ALA A 96 23.26 26.47 27.73
C ALA A 96 23.93 27.65 28.46
N LEU A 97 23.72 28.88 27.98
CA LEU A 97 24.26 30.10 28.60
C LEU A 97 23.51 30.47 29.88
N GLU A 98 22.17 30.49 29.84
CA GLU A 98 21.36 31.02 30.93
C GLU A 98 21.05 30.00 32.03
N LYS A 99 20.79 28.74 31.65
CA LYS A 99 20.35 27.69 32.57
C LYS A 99 21.50 26.78 33.00
N LEU A 100 22.37 26.39 32.07
CA LEU A 100 23.54 25.55 32.40
C LEU A 100 24.77 26.39 32.80
N LYS A 101 24.73 27.71 32.62
CA LYS A 101 25.83 28.64 32.92
C LYS A 101 27.16 28.22 32.28
N LEU A 102 27.10 27.65 31.07
CA LEU A 102 28.28 27.23 30.32
C LEU A 102 28.97 28.44 29.67
N GLU A 103 30.30 28.39 29.56
CA GLU A 103 31.06 29.37 28.78
C GLU A 103 30.61 29.41 27.31
N LYS A 104 30.73 30.56 26.66
CA LYS A 104 30.27 30.79 25.28
C LYS A 104 30.74 29.72 24.28
N ALA A 105 32.00 29.28 24.39
CA ALA A 105 32.56 28.23 23.54
C ALA A 105 31.92 26.85 23.79
N LYS A 106 31.68 26.49 25.06
CA LYS A 106 31.02 25.23 25.45
C LYS A 106 29.52 25.24 25.13
N ALA A 107 28.86 26.38 25.33
CA ALA A 107 27.45 26.58 24.95
C ALA A 107 27.24 26.43 23.44
N GLU A 108 28.17 26.93 22.63
CA GLU A 108 28.13 26.72 21.18
C GLU A 108 28.32 25.25 20.81
N LYS A 109 29.27 24.54 21.44
CA LYS A 109 29.43 23.09 21.25
C LYS A 109 28.16 22.32 21.66
N PHE A 110 27.53 22.68 22.77
CA PHE A 110 26.28 22.07 23.24
C PHE A 110 25.13 22.27 22.23
N SER A 111 24.96 23.48 21.70
CA SER A 111 23.91 23.79 20.73
C SER A 111 24.01 23.01 19.42
N LYS A 112 25.22 22.55 19.07
CA LYS A 112 25.51 21.75 17.87
C LYS A 112 25.34 20.25 18.10
N ILE A 113 25.00 19.79 19.31
CA ILE A 113 24.72 18.38 19.56
C ILE A 113 23.39 18.02 18.91
N ARG A 114 23.42 17.09 17.95
CA ARG A 114 22.22 16.56 17.29
C ARG A 114 22.02 15.10 17.65
N LEU A 115 20.87 14.80 18.25
CA LEU A 115 20.47 13.43 18.53
C LEU A 115 19.75 12.81 17.33
N GLN A 116 19.86 11.50 17.17
CA GLN A 116 19.12 10.78 16.14
C GLN A 116 17.63 10.82 16.46
N GLN A 117 16.85 11.43 15.57
CA GLN A 117 15.39 11.50 15.70
C GLN A 117 14.77 10.11 15.52
N GLY A 118 14.01 9.66 16.51
CA GLY A 118 13.38 8.34 16.56
C GLY A 118 13.17 7.85 18.00
N TYR A 119 12.30 6.86 18.16
CA TYR A 119 12.05 6.22 19.46
C TYR A 119 12.56 4.79 19.44
N ALA A 120 13.15 4.34 20.54
CA ALA A 120 13.43 2.93 20.75
C ALA A 120 12.13 2.12 20.80
N THR A 121 12.22 0.83 20.47
CA THR A 121 11.07 -0.09 20.56
C THR A 121 10.67 -0.40 22.00
N LEU A 122 11.57 -0.16 22.96
CA LEU A 122 11.36 -0.32 24.38
C LEU A 122 11.21 1.04 25.06
N SER A 123 10.36 1.11 26.10
CA SER A 123 10.29 2.29 26.96
C SER A 123 11.52 2.39 27.84
N LEU A 124 11.84 3.59 28.31
CA LEU A 124 12.94 3.80 29.26
C LEU A 124 12.77 2.92 30.52
N SER A 125 11.54 2.77 31.01
CA SER A 125 11.25 1.87 32.15
C SER A 125 11.56 0.41 31.86
N ALA A 126 11.31 -0.07 30.63
CA ALA A 126 11.65 -1.44 30.24
C ALA A 126 13.18 -1.60 30.11
N ILE A 127 13.87 -0.61 29.53
CA ILE A 127 15.34 -0.61 29.41
C ILE A 127 15.99 -0.68 30.79
N LYS A 128 15.56 0.16 31.75
CA LYS A 128 16.10 0.14 33.13
C LYS A 128 15.90 -1.21 33.84
N LYS A 129 14.84 -1.94 33.51
CA LYS A 129 14.60 -3.29 34.06
C LYS A 129 15.47 -4.36 33.44
N ILE A 130 15.76 -4.26 32.14
CA ILE A 130 16.49 -5.28 31.39
C ILE A 130 18.01 -5.10 31.55
N LEU A 131 18.47 -3.84 31.67
CA LEU A 131 19.88 -3.48 31.65
C LEU A 131 20.75 -4.18 32.72
N PRO A 132 20.33 -4.32 34.00
CA PRO A 132 21.14 -5.01 35.01
C PRO A 132 21.47 -6.46 34.62
N TYR A 133 20.52 -7.16 34.00
CA TYR A 133 20.71 -8.53 33.53
C TYR A 133 21.66 -8.60 32.32
N LEU A 134 21.57 -7.63 31.40
CA LEU A 134 22.50 -7.53 30.27
C LEU A 134 23.94 -7.25 30.73
N GLN A 135 24.12 -6.41 31.76
CA GLN A 135 25.44 -6.10 32.32
C GLN A 135 26.10 -7.32 32.96
N LYS A 136 25.31 -8.24 33.52
CA LYS A 136 25.78 -9.54 34.02
C LYS A 136 26.08 -10.57 32.93
N GLY A 137 25.89 -10.22 31.65
CA GLY A 137 26.19 -11.10 30.52
C GLY A 137 25.04 -12.00 30.07
N PHE A 138 23.84 -11.87 30.63
CA PHE A 138 22.69 -12.65 30.16
C PHE A 138 22.27 -12.22 28.75
N THR A 139 21.79 -13.19 27.95
CA THR A 139 21.28 -12.90 26.60
C THR A 139 20.03 -12.02 26.67
N TYR A 140 19.79 -11.22 25.63
CA TYR A 140 18.65 -10.29 25.60
C TYR A 140 17.30 -10.98 25.83
N SER A 141 17.07 -12.17 25.26
CA SER A 141 15.82 -12.92 25.45
C SER A 141 15.59 -13.28 26.92
N LYS A 142 16.63 -13.77 27.59
CA LYS A 142 16.62 -14.10 29.03
C LYS A 142 16.43 -12.86 29.89
N ALA A 143 17.22 -11.81 29.65
CA ALA A 143 17.16 -10.54 30.37
C ALA A 143 15.76 -9.89 30.31
N VAL A 144 15.04 -10.06 29.20
CA VAL A 144 13.67 -9.58 29.02
C VAL A 144 12.68 -10.32 29.94
N TYR A 145 12.74 -11.66 29.99
CA TYR A 145 11.90 -12.43 30.91
C TYR A 145 12.20 -12.07 32.36
N MET A 146 13.48 -11.90 32.70
CA MET A 146 13.90 -11.54 34.05
C MET A 146 13.47 -10.12 34.47
N GLY A 147 13.48 -9.17 33.53
CA GLY A 147 13.17 -7.75 33.81
C GLY A 147 11.83 -7.48 34.49
N ASN A 148 10.83 -8.36 34.30
CA ASN A 148 9.51 -8.23 34.91
C ASN A 148 9.16 -9.31 35.94
N LEU A 149 10.04 -10.28 36.23
CA LEU A 149 9.76 -11.36 37.18
C LEU A 149 9.31 -10.85 38.55
N GLN A 150 9.97 -9.81 39.07
CA GLN A 150 9.57 -9.11 40.32
C GLN A 150 8.07 -8.74 40.34
N LYS A 151 7.52 -8.32 39.19
CA LYS A 151 6.11 -7.91 39.08
C LYS A 151 5.17 -9.11 38.96
N VAL A 152 5.65 -10.21 38.39
CA VAL A 152 4.91 -11.48 38.30
C VAL A 152 4.76 -12.10 39.69
N LEU A 153 5.84 -12.06 40.49
CA LEU A 153 5.92 -12.60 41.85
C LEU A 153 5.40 -11.63 42.93
N GLY A 154 5.14 -10.38 42.59
CA GLY A 154 4.69 -9.37 43.56
C GLY A 154 5.77 -8.89 44.53
N THR A 155 7.05 -9.12 44.23
CA THR A 155 8.19 -8.74 45.07
C THR A 155 8.79 -7.40 44.65
N HIS A 156 9.49 -6.74 45.58
CA HIS A 156 10.13 -5.43 45.36
C HIS A 156 11.65 -5.46 45.38
N GLU A 157 12.24 -6.57 45.85
CA GLU A 157 13.69 -6.72 46.00
C GLU A 157 14.25 -7.69 44.96
N VAL A 158 15.38 -7.30 44.37
CA VAL A 158 16.12 -8.11 43.40
C VAL A 158 17.53 -8.27 43.96
N SER A 159 17.77 -9.35 44.72
CA SER A 159 19.09 -9.72 45.21
C SER A 159 19.90 -10.46 44.15
N ASP A 160 21.22 -10.55 44.32
CA ASP A 160 22.06 -11.34 43.42
C ASP A 160 21.71 -12.84 43.44
N GLU A 161 21.30 -13.36 44.60
CA GLU A 161 20.78 -14.71 44.77
C GLU A 161 19.50 -14.94 43.97
N PHE A 162 18.55 -14.00 44.03
CA PHE A 162 17.33 -14.03 43.23
C PHE A 162 17.66 -14.09 41.74
N ILE A 163 18.58 -13.25 41.27
CA ILE A 163 18.99 -13.20 39.87
C ILE A 163 19.59 -14.56 39.46
N ASN A 164 20.50 -15.12 40.24
CA ASN A 164 21.18 -16.35 39.90
C ASN A 164 20.24 -17.56 39.91
N HIS A 165 19.34 -17.66 40.89
CA HIS A 165 18.34 -18.72 40.96
C HIS A 165 17.43 -18.73 39.73
N PHE A 166 16.73 -17.61 39.45
CA PHE A 166 15.83 -17.56 38.30
C PHE A 166 16.56 -17.63 36.96
N ALA A 167 17.81 -17.18 36.89
CA ALA A 167 18.62 -17.36 35.70
C ALA A 167 18.87 -18.85 35.41
N PHE A 168 19.20 -19.63 36.42
CA PHE A 168 19.44 -21.07 36.28
C PHE A 168 18.16 -21.84 35.93
N GLU A 169 17.05 -21.53 36.60
CA GLU A 169 15.76 -22.18 36.34
C GLU A 169 15.23 -21.87 34.95
N ILE A 170 15.39 -20.63 34.48
CA ILE A 170 15.05 -20.28 33.10
C ILE A 170 15.89 -21.09 32.10
N ASP A 171 17.19 -21.28 32.31
CA ASP A 171 18.04 -22.06 31.40
C ASP A 171 17.59 -23.53 31.35
N LYS A 172 17.27 -24.14 32.49
CA LYS A 172 16.67 -25.48 32.55
C LYS A 172 15.37 -25.57 31.75
N ILE A 173 14.48 -24.57 31.88
CA ILE A 173 13.23 -24.52 31.12
C ILE A 173 13.51 -24.38 29.62
N TYR A 174 14.50 -23.58 29.22
CA TYR A 174 14.89 -23.45 27.82
C TYR A 174 15.38 -24.79 27.25
N GLU A 175 16.21 -25.53 27.98
CA GLU A 175 16.71 -26.84 27.58
C GLU A 175 15.58 -27.85 27.49
N SER A 176 14.75 -27.96 28.54
CA SER A 176 13.58 -28.85 28.59
C SER A 176 12.61 -28.59 27.42
N VAL A 177 12.22 -27.33 27.20
CA VAL A 177 11.31 -26.95 26.10
C VAL A 177 11.97 -27.18 24.73
N SER A 178 13.28 -26.98 24.60
CA SER A 178 14.01 -27.26 23.36
C SER A 178 13.99 -28.75 23.03
N THR A 179 14.25 -29.59 24.02
CA THR A 179 14.18 -31.06 23.91
C THR A 179 12.77 -31.51 23.58
N GLU A 180 11.75 -31.06 24.32
CA GLU A 180 10.35 -31.38 24.07
C GLU A 180 9.92 -30.99 22.65
N ARG A 181 10.34 -29.81 22.15
CA ARG A 181 10.07 -29.41 20.76
C ARG A 181 10.66 -30.36 19.73
N LYS A 182 11.89 -30.84 19.96
CA LYS A 182 12.54 -31.81 19.06
C LYS A 182 11.76 -33.12 19.05
N LEU A 183 11.39 -33.65 20.23
CA LEU A 183 10.59 -34.87 20.35
C LEU A 183 9.19 -34.73 19.75
N ASN A 184 8.52 -33.59 19.96
CA ASN A 184 7.22 -33.30 19.34
C ASN A 184 7.33 -33.18 17.82
N ASN A 185 8.47 -32.73 17.28
CA ASN A 185 8.71 -32.75 15.83
C ASN A 185 8.90 -34.18 15.29
N VAL A 186 9.55 -35.06 16.07
CA VAL A 186 9.65 -36.49 15.76
C VAL A 186 8.24 -37.10 15.70
N LEU A 187 7.44 -36.91 16.75
CA LEU A 187 6.05 -37.39 16.82
C LEU A 187 5.19 -36.87 15.66
N ASN A 188 5.23 -35.57 15.39
CA ASN A 188 4.50 -34.99 14.27
C ASN A 188 5.00 -35.50 12.90
N GLY A 189 6.27 -35.91 12.82
CA GLY A 189 6.85 -36.62 11.68
C GLY A 189 6.26 -38.01 11.51
N LEU A 190 6.21 -38.79 12.60
CA LEU A 190 5.63 -40.14 12.64
C LEU A 190 4.13 -40.12 12.33
N PHE A 191 3.35 -39.25 12.98
CA PHE A 191 1.93 -39.06 12.72
C PHE A 191 1.65 -38.76 11.25
N ARG A 192 2.56 -38.02 10.60
CA ARG A 192 2.44 -37.68 9.20
C ARG A 192 2.74 -38.87 8.28
N THR A 193 3.69 -39.72 8.63
CA THR A 193 3.98 -40.96 7.90
C THR A 193 2.76 -41.87 7.94
N GLU A 194 2.15 -42.04 9.12
CA GLU A 194 0.94 -42.86 9.30
C GLU A 194 -0.29 -42.32 8.58
N LEU A 195 -0.54 -41.01 8.65
CA LEU A 195 -1.66 -40.40 7.93
C LEU A 195 -1.55 -40.47 6.40
N VAL A 196 -0.39 -40.84 5.87
CA VAL A 196 -0.11 -40.95 4.42
C VAL A 196 -0.05 -42.41 3.97
N ALA A 197 0.19 -43.37 4.86
CA ALA A 197 0.22 -44.79 4.54
C ALA A 197 -1.18 -45.29 4.09
N GLU A 198 -1.22 -46.17 3.07
CA GLU A 198 -2.46 -46.77 2.59
C GLU A 198 -2.94 -47.85 3.58
N GLY A 199 -3.91 -47.51 4.42
CA GLY A 199 -4.52 -48.42 5.40
C GLY A 199 -4.89 -47.70 6.69
N ASP A 200 -6.03 -48.06 7.31
CA ASP A 200 -6.41 -47.52 8.63
C ASP A 200 -5.73 -48.35 9.72
N TYR A 201 -4.43 -48.13 9.91
CA TYR A 201 -3.70 -48.79 10.99
C TYR A 201 -4.18 -48.22 12.33
N HIS A 202 -4.90 -49.06 13.07
CA HIS A 202 -5.47 -48.75 14.37
C HIS A 202 -4.99 -49.78 15.38
N LEU A 203 -4.32 -49.31 16.42
CA LEU A 203 -3.84 -50.12 17.53
C LEU A 203 -4.98 -50.27 18.55
N GLY A 204 -5.29 -51.49 18.99
CA GLY A 204 -6.28 -51.71 20.06
C GLY A 204 -5.86 -51.09 21.40
N GLU A 205 -6.82 -50.85 22.31
CA GLU A 205 -6.55 -50.28 23.65
C GLU A 205 -5.52 -51.10 24.46
N HIS A 206 -5.41 -52.41 24.20
CA HIS A 206 -4.51 -53.34 24.90
C HIS A 206 -3.32 -53.83 24.06
N GLU A 207 -3.17 -53.39 22.81
CA GLU A 207 -2.04 -53.74 21.96
C GLU A 207 -0.85 -52.79 22.22
N ASP A 208 0.39 -53.29 22.03
CA ASP A 208 1.62 -52.48 22.16
C ASP A 208 2.34 -52.36 20.81
N LEU A 209 3.21 -51.35 20.70
CA LEU A 209 3.98 -51.10 19.48
C LEU A 209 4.95 -52.24 19.19
N ASP A 210 5.04 -52.64 17.92
CA ASP A 210 5.89 -53.76 17.52
C ASP A 210 7.37 -53.34 17.33
N THR A 211 8.23 -54.32 17.05
CA THR A 211 9.66 -54.06 16.85
C THR A 211 9.94 -53.17 15.63
N SER A 212 9.06 -53.14 14.64
CA SER A 212 9.17 -52.31 13.45
C SER A 212 8.82 -50.84 13.75
N ASP A 213 7.78 -50.61 14.56
CA ASP A 213 7.39 -49.29 15.05
C ASP A 213 8.49 -48.66 15.92
N VAL A 214 9.08 -49.45 16.82
CA VAL A 214 10.17 -48.98 17.68
C VAL A 214 11.41 -48.62 16.85
N ASN A 215 11.69 -49.37 15.79
CA ASN A 215 12.77 -49.05 14.86
C ASN A 215 12.48 -47.78 14.05
N LEU A 216 11.24 -47.58 13.61
CA LEU A 216 10.80 -46.37 12.92
C LEU A 216 10.94 -45.13 13.82
N ILE A 217 10.55 -45.24 15.09
CA ILE A 217 10.73 -44.19 16.11
C ILE A 217 12.22 -43.82 16.21
N LYS A 218 13.11 -44.80 16.38
CA LYS A 218 14.56 -44.56 16.50
C LYS A 218 15.13 -43.87 15.26
N GLN A 219 14.72 -44.27 14.06
CA GLN A 219 15.15 -43.62 12.82
C GLN A 219 14.72 -42.15 12.74
N HIS A 220 13.46 -41.85 13.08
CA HIS A 220 12.95 -40.49 13.08
C HIS A 220 13.58 -39.60 14.17
N ILE A 221 13.90 -40.16 15.34
CA ILE A 221 14.64 -39.48 16.41
C ILE A 221 16.03 -39.07 15.91
N VAL A 222 16.79 -40.01 15.35
CA VAL A 222 18.14 -39.74 14.81
C VAL A 222 18.09 -38.72 13.66
N ALA A 223 17.10 -38.81 12.78
CA ALA A 223 16.94 -37.87 11.66
C ALA A 223 16.69 -36.42 12.12
N VAL A 224 16.03 -36.20 13.26
CA VAL A 224 15.72 -34.87 13.80
C VAL A 224 16.82 -34.31 14.70
N LEU A 225 17.42 -35.16 15.55
CA LEU A 225 18.49 -34.76 16.48
C LEU A 225 19.86 -34.68 15.81
N GLY A 226 20.10 -35.51 14.78
CA GLY A 226 21.36 -35.65 14.07
C GLY A 226 22.31 -36.66 14.73
N ASP A 227 23.06 -37.41 13.91
CA ASP A 227 23.90 -38.54 14.34
C ASP A 227 24.91 -38.16 15.44
N LYS A 228 25.50 -36.97 15.32
CA LYS A 228 26.51 -36.48 16.27
C LYS A 228 25.91 -36.22 17.65
N THR A 229 24.78 -35.51 17.70
CA THR A 229 24.11 -35.17 18.97
C THR A 229 23.50 -36.41 19.61
N TRP A 230 22.97 -37.33 18.81
CA TRP A 230 22.49 -38.62 19.32
C TRP A 230 23.62 -39.45 19.93
N GLY A 231 24.81 -39.46 19.33
CA GLY A 231 25.98 -40.15 19.87
C GLY A 231 26.56 -39.54 21.15
N GLU A 232 26.35 -38.25 21.38
CA GLU A 232 26.83 -37.51 22.56
C GLU A 232 25.92 -37.61 23.80
N ILE A 233 24.68 -38.13 23.64
CA ILE A 233 23.70 -38.31 24.72
C ILE A 233 23.96 -39.64 25.45
N ASP A 234 23.74 -39.66 26.76
CA ASP A 234 23.86 -40.88 27.59
C ASP A 234 22.77 -41.92 27.26
N GLU A 235 23.00 -43.19 27.63
CA GLU A 235 22.06 -44.27 27.29
C GLU A 235 20.72 -44.16 28.04
N ASP A 236 20.72 -43.64 29.27
CA ASP A 236 19.52 -43.48 30.08
C ASP A 236 18.55 -42.43 29.47
N GLN A 237 19.07 -41.30 28.98
CA GLN A 237 18.31 -40.26 28.28
C GLN A 237 17.83 -40.71 26.90
N LYS A 238 18.61 -41.55 26.19
CA LYS A 238 18.14 -42.15 24.93
C LYS A 238 16.92 -43.03 25.18
N GLU A 239 16.95 -43.82 26.25
CA GLU A 239 15.81 -44.66 26.64
C GLU A 239 14.60 -43.80 27.05
N GLU A 240 14.81 -42.72 27.81
CA GLU A 240 13.76 -41.76 28.15
C GLU A 240 13.11 -41.12 26.91
N TYR A 241 13.90 -40.67 25.94
CA TYR A 241 13.39 -40.06 24.70
C TYR A 241 12.62 -41.06 23.84
N VAL A 242 13.10 -42.30 23.74
CA VAL A 242 12.40 -43.35 23.01
C VAL A 242 11.09 -43.70 23.70
N ASN A 243 11.07 -43.83 25.03
CA ASN A 243 9.86 -44.13 25.80
C ASN A 243 8.82 -43.01 25.70
N PHE A 244 9.23 -41.75 25.82
CA PHE A 244 8.33 -40.60 25.64
C PHE A 244 7.66 -40.60 24.26
N VAL A 245 8.43 -40.84 23.19
CA VAL A 245 7.89 -40.92 21.83
C VAL A 245 7.02 -42.17 21.66
N LYS A 246 7.41 -43.31 22.25
CA LYS A 246 6.66 -44.57 22.22
C LYS A 246 5.26 -44.41 22.80
N GLU A 247 5.14 -43.85 24.01
CA GLU A 247 3.85 -43.64 24.68
C GLU A 247 2.93 -42.72 23.88
N LYS A 248 3.44 -41.56 23.43
CA LYS A 248 2.65 -40.58 22.69
C LYS A 248 2.28 -41.03 21.28
N TYR A 249 3.13 -41.84 20.66
CA TYR A 249 2.83 -42.46 19.37
C TYR A 249 1.76 -43.54 19.50
N LYS A 250 1.84 -44.37 20.54
CA LYS A 250 0.80 -45.35 20.90
C LYS A 250 -0.56 -44.69 21.13
N GLU A 251 -0.61 -43.63 21.96
CA GLU A 251 -1.84 -42.85 22.21
C GLU A 251 -2.46 -42.30 20.91
N PHE A 252 -1.64 -41.95 19.91
CA PHE A 252 -2.11 -41.48 18.61
C PHE A 252 -2.68 -42.60 17.76
N LEU A 253 -2.04 -43.77 17.72
CA LEU A 253 -2.48 -44.93 16.94
C LEU A 253 -3.78 -45.55 17.46
N GLN A 254 -4.04 -45.40 18.77
CA GLN A 254 -5.29 -45.80 19.43
C GLN A 254 -6.48 -44.87 19.17
N LYS A 255 -6.29 -43.72 18.50
CA LYS A 255 -7.41 -42.84 18.14
C LYS A 255 -8.14 -43.31 16.88
N PRO A 256 -9.46 -43.13 16.78
CA PRO A 256 -10.18 -43.37 15.53
C PRO A 256 -9.71 -42.40 14.42
N PHE A 257 -9.73 -42.84 13.17
CA PHE A 257 -9.16 -42.12 12.01
C PHE A 257 -9.63 -40.66 11.88
N GLN A 258 -10.91 -40.39 12.18
CA GLN A 258 -11.46 -39.03 12.16
C GLN A 258 -10.83 -38.12 13.23
N ALA A 259 -10.51 -38.66 14.41
CA ALA A 259 -9.81 -37.94 15.48
C ALA A 259 -8.29 -37.79 15.20
N LYS A 260 -7.70 -38.68 14.39
CA LYS A 260 -6.28 -38.60 13.96
C LYS A 260 -6.01 -37.39 13.06
N LYS A 261 -6.96 -36.96 12.19
CA LYS A 261 -6.79 -35.84 11.23
C LYS A 261 -6.50 -34.46 11.85
N GLY A 262 -6.58 -34.32 13.18
CA GLY A 262 -6.24 -33.10 13.93
C GLY A 262 -5.25 -33.29 15.08
N SER A 263 -4.77 -34.51 15.34
CA SER A 263 -4.03 -34.87 16.57
C SER A 263 -2.53 -34.49 16.57
N PHE A 264 -2.12 -33.50 15.79
CA PHE A 264 -0.73 -33.01 15.83
C PHE A 264 -0.44 -32.36 17.18
N ILE A 265 0.72 -32.67 17.75
CA ILE A 265 1.14 -32.10 19.04
C ILE A 265 1.55 -30.65 18.82
N GLU A 266 0.93 -29.75 19.59
CA GLU A 266 1.30 -28.34 19.62
C GLU A 266 2.68 -28.17 20.26
N GLN A 267 3.44 -27.22 19.74
CA GLN A 267 4.79 -26.97 20.21
C GLN A 267 4.75 -26.15 21.52
N PRO A 268 5.41 -26.61 22.60
CA PRO A 268 5.41 -25.90 23.87
C PRO A 268 6.02 -24.51 23.71
N ARG A 269 5.40 -23.52 24.35
CA ARG A 269 5.89 -22.14 24.36
C ARG A 269 6.73 -21.90 25.60
N ILE A 270 7.89 -21.28 25.41
CA ILE A 270 8.80 -20.91 26.50
C ILE A 270 8.10 -19.96 27.48
N HIS A 271 7.30 -19.03 26.97
CA HIS A 271 6.52 -18.10 27.78
C HIS A 271 5.57 -18.83 28.74
N ASP A 272 4.80 -19.80 28.23
CA ASP A 272 3.85 -20.57 29.02
C ASP A 272 4.56 -21.52 30.00
N ALA A 273 5.67 -22.13 29.58
CA ALA A 273 6.47 -23.01 30.44
C ALA A 273 7.09 -22.26 31.63
N ILE A 274 7.66 -21.06 31.39
CA ILE A 274 8.16 -20.19 32.46
C ILE A 274 7.01 -19.82 33.42
N PHE A 275 5.85 -19.43 32.88
CA PHE A 275 4.72 -19.07 33.73
C PHE A 275 4.20 -20.27 34.55
N LYS A 276 4.09 -21.45 33.94
CA LYS A 276 3.68 -22.69 34.61
C LYS A 276 4.64 -23.05 35.76
N TYR A 277 5.95 -23.01 35.52
CA TYR A 277 6.96 -23.20 36.56
C TYR A 277 6.75 -22.24 37.75
N LEU A 278 6.54 -20.95 37.45
CA LEU A 278 6.29 -19.94 38.50
C LEU A 278 4.99 -20.20 39.27
N GLN A 279 3.95 -20.71 38.61
CA GLN A 279 2.69 -21.08 39.28
C GLN A 279 2.84 -22.31 40.16
N GLU A 280 3.61 -23.31 39.73
CA GLU A 280 3.83 -24.54 40.49
C GLU A 280 4.68 -24.30 41.74
N HIS A 281 5.72 -23.46 41.62
CA HIS A 281 6.64 -23.18 42.72
C HIS A 281 6.23 -22.01 43.60
N TYR A 282 5.39 -21.09 43.09
CA TYR A 282 4.92 -19.89 43.80
C TYR A 282 3.39 -19.67 43.63
N PRO A 283 2.53 -20.65 43.93
CA PRO A 283 1.09 -20.61 43.62
C PRO A 283 0.34 -19.47 44.30
N GLU A 284 0.72 -19.11 45.53
CA GLU A 284 0.08 -18.04 46.30
C GLU A 284 0.43 -16.63 45.77
N GLN A 285 1.58 -16.50 45.08
CA GLN A 285 2.12 -15.22 44.60
C GLN A 285 1.82 -14.97 43.11
N VAL A 286 1.49 -16.03 42.35
CA VAL A 286 1.33 -15.96 40.89
C VAL A 286 -0.09 -16.37 40.45
N PRO A 287 -1.09 -15.48 40.62
CA PRO A 287 -2.40 -15.65 40.01
C PRO A 287 -2.30 -15.76 38.48
N LYS A 288 -3.22 -16.50 37.85
CA LYS A 288 -3.28 -16.68 36.38
C LYS A 288 -3.25 -15.37 35.58
N LYS A 289 -3.77 -14.28 36.15
CA LYS A 289 -3.76 -12.93 35.54
C LYS A 289 -2.35 -12.32 35.42
N ASN A 290 -1.39 -12.76 36.23
CA ASN A 290 -0.03 -12.20 36.26
C ASN A 290 0.81 -12.58 35.04
N ILE A 291 0.34 -13.52 34.19
CA ILE A 291 0.98 -13.87 32.92
C ILE A 291 1.21 -12.64 32.03
N GLN A 292 0.31 -11.65 32.10
CA GLN A 292 0.42 -10.38 31.37
C GLN A 292 1.65 -9.54 31.74
N TYR A 293 2.26 -9.78 32.90
CA TYR A 293 3.46 -9.09 33.36
C TYR A 293 4.73 -9.78 32.88
N LEU A 294 4.69 -11.09 32.66
CA LEU A 294 5.74 -11.82 31.96
C LEU A 294 5.67 -11.39 30.49
N TRP A 295 6.66 -10.67 30.00
CA TRP A 295 6.58 -10.07 28.67
C TRP A 295 7.85 -10.37 27.88
N HIS A 296 7.68 -10.78 26.61
CA HIS A 296 8.76 -10.93 25.66
C HIS A 296 8.33 -10.42 24.28
N PRO A 297 9.21 -9.82 23.45
CA PRO A 297 8.87 -9.32 22.11
C PRO A 297 8.23 -10.35 21.17
N SER A 298 8.48 -11.65 21.37
CA SER A 298 7.80 -12.71 20.61
C SER A 298 6.30 -12.78 20.91
N GLU A 299 5.89 -12.38 22.11
CA GLU A 299 4.51 -12.37 22.60
C GLU A 299 3.78 -11.06 22.27
N GLN A 300 4.41 -10.17 21.48
CA GLN A 300 3.77 -8.93 21.08
C GLN A 300 2.58 -9.21 20.16
N GLU A 301 1.38 -9.19 20.73
CA GLU A 301 0.14 -9.17 19.98
C GLU A 301 0.08 -7.90 19.13
N LYS A 302 -0.17 -8.08 17.83
CA LYS A 302 -0.38 -6.96 16.91
C LYS A 302 -1.85 -6.56 16.84
N TYR A 303 -2.74 -7.50 17.12
CA TYR A 303 -4.19 -7.36 17.13
C TYR A 303 -4.74 -7.97 18.42
N PRO A 304 -5.91 -7.52 18.91
CA PRO A 304 -6.63 -8.19 19.98
C PRO A 304 -6.89 -9.65 19.62
N ASN A 305 -6.76 -10.55 20.60
CA ASN A 305 -7.18 -11.93 20.45
C ASN A 305 -8.66 -12.04 20.04
N SER A 306 -8.97 -13.12 19.31
CA SER A 306 -10.33 -13.48 18.95
C SER A 306 -11.15 -13.79 20.20
N ASP A 307 -12.44 -13.45 20.14
CA ASP A 307 -13.38 -13.74 21.21
C ASP A 307 -14.15 -15.03 20.88
N THR A 308 -14.55 -15.75 21.91
CA THR A 308 -15.45 -16.89 21.80
C THR A 308 -16.90 -16.41 21.77
N TYR A 309 -17.66 -16.92 20.81
CA TYR A 309 -19.08 -16.63 20.64
C TYR A 309 -19.87 -17.92 20.75
N GLN A 310 -21.02 -17.85 21.41
CA GLN A 310 -21.98 -18.94 21.42
C GLN A 310 -23.09 -18.66 20.42
N GLU A 311 -23.50 -19.72 19.73
CA GLU A 311 -24.66 -19.73 18.85
C GLU A 311 -25.95 -19.74 19.68
N ILE A 312 -26.86 -18.83 19.35
CA ILE A 312 -28.16 -18.67 20.00
C ILE A 312 -29.24 -18.63 18.94
N ASN A 313 -30.21 -19.53 19.04
CA ASN A 313 -31.40 -19.51 18.22
C ASN A 313 -32.50 -18.68 18.89
N GLN A 314 -33.01 -17.68 18.18
CA GLN A 314 -34.17 -16.92 18.61
C GLN A 314 -35.17 -16.82 17.46
N LYS A 315 -36.31 -17.49 17.60
CA LYS A 315 -37.42 -17.49 16.62
C LYS A 315 -36.98 -17.85 15.19
N GLY A 316 -36.11 -18.86 15.05
CA GLY A 316 -35.60 -19.32 13.75
C GLY A 316 -34.51 -18.43 13.15
N LYS A 317 -34.00 -17.44 13.89
CA LYS A 317 -32.82 -16.65 13.53
C LYS A 317 -31.67 -16.99 14.46
N VAL A 318 -30.52 -17.30 13.86
CA VAL A 318 -29.28 -17.61 14.57
C VAL A 318 -28.50 -16.33 14.85
N PHE A 319 -28.15 -16.13 16.13
CA PHE A 319 -27.31 -15.04 16.62
C PHE A 319 -26.03 -15.60 17.22
N TYR A 320 -24.93 -14.84 17.10
CA TYR A 320 -23.66 -15.19 17.73
C TYR A 320 -23.35 -14.15 18.79
N ILE A 321 -23.45 -14.53 20.06
CA ILE A 321 -23.24 -13.63 21.20
C ILE A 321 -21.93 -13.98 21.89
N LYS A 322 -21.19 -12.95 22.27
CA LYS A 322 -19.92 -13.11 22.98
C LYS A 322 -20.18 -13.78 24.33
N GLU A 323 -19.36 -14.77 24.69
CA GLU A 323 -19.53 -15.56 25.92
C GLU A 323 -19.62 -14.69 27.19
N SER A 324 -18.85 -13.59 27.26
CA SER A 324 -18.90 -12.63 28.38
C SER A 324 -20.22 -11.86 28.51
N GLU A 325 -20.99 -11.75 27.43
CA GLU A 325 -22.25 -11.00 27.35
C GLU A 325 -23.48 -11.92 27.32
N LEU A 326 -23.26 -13.23 27.24
CA LEU A 326 -24.28 -14.27 27.13
C LEU A 326 -25.33 -14.19 28.25
N ASN A 327 -24.89 -14.14 29.51
CA ASN A 327 -25.80 -14.09 30.66
C ASN A 327 -26.69 -12.84 30.63
N SER A 328 -26.13 -11.70 30.24
CA SER A 328 -26.90 -10.45 30.07
C SER A 328 -27.88 -10.53 28.89
N PHE A 329 -27.52 -11.24 27.81
CA PHE A 329 -28.37 -11.41 26.64
C PHE A 329 -29.55 -12.36 26.91
N LEU A 330 -29.29 -13.52 27.53
CA LEU A 330 -30.31 -14.49 27.91
C LEU A 330 -31.31 -13.90 28.91
N HIS A 331 -30.83 -13.10 29.87
CA HIS A 331 -31.71 -12.37 30.79
C HIS A 331 -32.64 -11.36 30.06
N ARG A 332 -32.18 -10.74 28.97
CA ARG A 332 -32.99 -9.80 28.18
C ARG A 332 -33.89 -10.50 27.15
N ASN A 333 -33.58 -11.74 26.78
CA ASN A 333 -34.29 -12.52 25.76
C ASN A 333 -34.62 -13.92 26.29
N PRO A 334 -35.71 -14.07 27.06
CA PRO A 334 -36.05 -15.35 27.72
C PRO A 334 -36.36 -16.50 26.75
N HIS A 335 -36.69 -16.20 25.49
CA HIS A 335 -37.03 -17.18 24.45
C HIS A 335 -35.85 -17.54 23.53
N ALA A 336 -34.62 -17.28 23.96
CA ALA A 336 -33.43 -17.56 23.17
C ALA A 336 -32.78 -18.85 23.70
N GLU A 337 -32.59 -19.84 22.82
CA GLU A 337 -31.99 -21.14 23.15
C GLU A 337 -30.53 -21.16 22.70
N ALA A 338 -29.63 -21.61 23.58
CA ALA A 338 -28.20 -21.73 23.26
C ALA A 338 -27.91 -23.15 22.79
N ASP A 339 -27.55 -23.32 21.52
CA ASP A 339 -27.39 -24.63 20.87
C ASP A 339 -26.04 -25.33 21.20
N GLY A 340 -25.30 -24.84 22.21
CA GLY A 340 -24.06 -25.45 22.70
C GLY A 340 -22.84 -25.31 21.77
N ILE A 341 -23.00 -24.69 20.60
CA ILE A 341 -21.90 -24.48 19.63
C ILE A 341 -21.12 -23.23 20.00
N SER A 342 -19.83 -23.42 20.29
CA SER A 342 -18.88 -22.37 20.65
C SER A 342 -17.88 -22.13 19.51
N LEU A 343 -17.88 -20.92 18.94
CA LEU A 343 -17.05 -20.54 17.80
C LEU A 343 -16.09 -19.39 18.14
N LYS A 344 -14.85 -19.52 17.67
CA LYS A 344 -13.84 -18.48 17.78
C LYS A 344 -13.90 -17.58 16.54
N LEU A 345 -14.34 -16.33 16.70
CA LEU A 345 -14.53 -15.40 15.57
C LEU A 345 -13.50 -14.28 15.55
N LEU A 346 -13.13 -13.82 14.35
CA LEU A 346 -12.21 -12.69 14.18
C LEU A 346 -12.86 -11.41 14.71
N ARG A 347 -12.10 -10.62 15.48
CA ARG A 347 -12.52 -9.27 15.96
C ARG A 347 -12.27 -8.20 14.92
N ASN A 348 -12.60 -6.94 15.21
CA ASN A 348 -12.24 -5.84 14.32
C ASN A 348 -10.71 -5.75 14.18
N PRO A 349 -10.16 -5.56 12.97
CA PRO A 349 -8.73 -5.42 12.74
C PRO A 349 -8.27 -4.06 13.25
N GLU A 350 -8.13 -3.92 14.57
CA GLU A 350 -7.63 -2.72 15.22
C GLU A 350 -6.24 -2.99 15.78
N PRO A 351 -5.18 -2.48 15.13
CA PRO A 351 -3.84 -2.59 15.65
C PRO A 351 -3.72 -1.99 17.04
N ILE A 352 -3.04 -2.69 17.95
CA ILE A 352 -2.80 -2.23 19.32
C ILE A 352 -1.98 -0.92 19.33
N SER A 353 -1.07 -0.75 18.36
CA SER A 353 -0.30 0.49 18.17
C SER A 353 -0.87 1.41 17.09
N LYS A 354 -1.00 2.71 17.40
CA LYS A 354 -1.41 3.75 16.45
C LYS A 354 -0.45 3.90 15.26
N GLY A 355 0.84 3.60 15.46
CA GLY A 355 1.86 3.66 14.40
C GLY A 355 1.74 2.55 13.35
N PHE A 356 0.95 1.51 13.64
CA PHE A 356 0.68 0.39 12.74
C PHE A 356 -0.69 0.52 12.07
N LYS A 357 -1.20 1.74 11.85
CA LYS A 357 -2.50 1.97 11.19
C LYS A 357 -2.32 2.37 9.74
N ASN A 358 -2.60 1.45 8.81
CA ASN A 358 -2.79 1.74 7.38
C ASN A 358 -4.28 1.60 7.03
N PRO A 359 -5.01 2.69 6.72
CA PRO A 359 -6.45 2.64 6.43
C PRO A 359 -6.85 1.69 5.31
N MET A 360 -6.03 1.56 4.25
CA MET A 360 -6.29 0.64 3.14
C MET A 360 -6.16 -0.82 3.59
N ALA A 361 -5.12 -1.13 4.38
CA ALA A 361 -4.95 -2.46 4.94
C ALA A 361 -6.11 -2.86 5.86
N LEU A 362 -6.50 -1.97 6.77
CA LEU A 362 -7.59 -2.22 7.71
C LEU A 362 -8.94 -2.38 7.01
N LYS A 363 -9.20 -1.59 5.96
CA LYS A 363 -10.43 -1.73 5.15
C LYS A 363 -10.52 -3.11 4.50
N SER A 364 -9.43 -3.61 3.90
CA SER A 364 -9.41 -4.94 3.30
C SER A 364 -9.55 -6.04 4.35
N LEU A 365 -8.86 -5.94 5.50
CA LEU A 365 -9.01 -6.89 6.59
C LEU A 365 -10.43 -6.92 7.17
N HIS A 366 -11.11 -5.77 7.20
CA HIS A 366 -12.50 -5.71 7.66
C HIS A 366 -13.45 -6.46 6.71
N LYS A 367 -13.22 -6.38 5.39
CA LYS A 367 -13.98 -7.19 4.42
C LYS A 367 -13.63 -8.67 4.51
N LEU A 368 -12.34 -8.99 4.68
CA LEU A 368 -11.91 -10.37 4.90
C LEU A 368 -12.50 -10.97 6.18
N LYS A 369 -12.59 -10.19 7.27
CA LYS A 369 -13.27 -10.57 8.52
C LYS A 369 -14.71 -11.00 8.26
N GLN A 370 -15.47 -10.17 7.53
CA GLN A 370 -16.88 -10.44 7.25
C GLN A 370 -17.04 -11.79 6.53
N LEU A 371 -16.23 -12.03 5.50
CA LEU A 371 -16.24 -13.29 4.76
C LEU A 371 -15.81 -14.48 5.64
N LEU A 372 -14.67 -14.40 6.32
CA LEU A 372 -14.16 -15.52 7.11
C LEU A 372 -15.05 -15.85 8.30
N ASN A 373 -15.62 -14.84 8.98
CA ASN A 373 -16.57 -15.10 10.05
C ASN A 373 -17.85 -15.74 9.51
N PHE A 374 -18.35 -15.30 8.35
CA PHE A 374 -19.49 -15.96 7.70
C PHE A 374 -19.18 -17.44 7.41
N LEU A 375 -18.02 -17.74 6.81
CA LEU A 375 -17.61 -19.12 6.53
C LEU A 375 -17.40 -19.97 7.79
N LEU A 376 -16.95 -19.37 8.90
CA LEU A 376 -16.84 -20.04 10.20
C LEU A 376 -18.23 -20.34 10.79
N GLN A 377 -19.15 -19.38 10.68
CA GLN A 377 -20.54 -19.50 11.15
C GLN A 377 -21.31 -20.55 10.37
N THR A 378 -21.10 -20.65 9.05
CA THR A 378 -21.70 -21.70 8.22
C THR A 378 -20.97 -23.04 8.28
N GLN A 379 -19.95 -23.17 9.16
CA GLN A 379 -19.12 -24.37 9.35
C GLN A 379 -18.40 -24.87 8.08
N LEU A 380 -18.31 -24.05 7.04
CA LEU A 380 -17.56 -24.36 5.82
C LEU A 380 -16.04 -24.36 6.06
N ILE A 381 -15.59 -23.60 7.07
CA ILE A 381 -14.20 -23.60 7.55
C ILE A 381 -14.18 -23.65 9.08
N ASN A 382 -13.03 -24.02 9.65
CA ASN A 382 -12.81 -24.04 11.10
C ASN A 382 -11.38 -23.55 11.45
N ALA A 383 -11.04 -23.52 12.74
CA ALA A 383 -9.73 -23.05 13.21
C ALA A 383 -8.53 -23.86 12.66
N HIS A 384 -8.75 -25.10 12.23
CA HIS A 384 -7.73 -25.99 11.68
C HIS A 384 -7.61 -25.90 10.15
N THR A 385 -8.52 -25.17 9.48
CA THR A 385 -8.45 -24.93 8.03
C THR A 385 -7.14 -24.24 7.67
N ARG A 386 -6.47 -24.76 6.64
CA ARG A 386 -5.23 -24.17 6.11
C ARG A 386 -5.55 -22.89 5.34
N ILE A 387 -5.03 -21.76 5.82
CA ILE A 387 -5.17 -20.46 5.16
C ILE A 387 -3.84 -20.09 4.50
N VAL A 388 -3.86 -19.88 3.19
CA VAL A 388 -2.66 -19.50 2.43
C VAL A 388 -2.81 -18.06 1.95
N VAL A 389 -1.86 -17.20 2.30
CA VAL A 389 -1.85 -15.78 1.92
C VAL A 389 -0.73 -15.51 0.91
N GLU A 390 -1.06 -14.89 -0.22
CA GLU A 390 -0.04 -14.46 -1.17
C GLU A 390 0.73 -13.24 -0.65
N ILE A 391 2.06 -13.24 -0.81
CA ILE A 391 2.91 -12.05 -0.69
C ILE A 391 3.33 -11.51 -2.04
N ALA A 392 3.29 -10.19 -2.12
CA ALA A 392 3.87 -9.42 -3.23
C ALA A 392 5.41 -9.35 -3.20
N ARG A 393 6.10 -10.01 -2.26
CA ARG A 393 7.58 -10.01 -2.17
C ARG A 393 8.18 -11.36 -2.54
N GLU A 394 9.29 -11.30 -3.26
CA GLU A 394 10.26 -12.39 -3.31
C GLU A 394 11.13 -12.34 -2.04
N LEU A 395 11.40 -13.49 -1.43
CA LEU A 395 12.43 -13.58 -0.38
C LEU A 395 13.79 -13.54 -1.05
N ASN A 396 14.61 -12.56 -0.66
CA ASN A 396 15.98 -12.42 -1.13
C ASN A 396 16.81 -13.64 -0.71
N ASP A 397 17.52 -14.25 -1.65
CA ASP A 397 18.50 -15.29 -1.34
C ASP A 397 19.70 -14.72 -0.54
N ALA A 398 20.54 -15.59 0.01
CA ALA A 398 21.65 -15.18 0.87
C ALA A 398 22.68 -14.30 0.13
N ASN A 399 22.96 -14.61 -1.14
CA ASN A 399 23.91 -13.87 -1.97
C ASN A 399 23.36 -12.48 -2.32
N TYR A 400 22.08 -12.37 -2.64
CA TYR A 400 21.37 -11.11 -2.85
C TYR A 400 21.39 -10.25 -1.59
N ARG A 401 21.13 -10.83 -0.40
CA ARG A 401 21.19 -10.09 0.87
C ARG A 401 22.58 -9.51 1.12
N LYS A 402 23.64 -10.30 0.92
CA LYS A 402 25.03 -9.85 1.07
C LYS A 402 25.40 -8.79 0.04
N ALA A 403 24.96 -8.94 -1.22
CA ALA A 403 25.14 -7.93 -2.26
C ALA A 403 24.40 -6.61 -1.92
N LEU A 404 23.18 -6.71 -1.38
CA LEU A 404 22.39 -5.56 -0.95
C LEU A 404 23.03 -4.83 0.23
N GLU A 405 23.56 -5.55 1.21
CA GLU A 405 24.29 -4.99 2.35
C GLU A 405 25.54 -4.23 1.89
N GLN A 406 26.35 -4.84 1.02
CA GLN A 406 27.52 -4.17 0.42
C GLN A 406 27.12 -2.90 -0.35
N TRP A 407 26.05 -2.99 -1.14
CA TRP A 407 25.52 -1.86 -1.90
C TRP A 407 24.99 -0.73 -1.00
N GLN A 408 24.36 -1.07 0.13
CA GLN A 408 23.94 -0.10 1.15
C GLN A 408 25.14 0.57 1.79
N SER A 409 26.18 -0.20 2.18
CA SER A 409 27.42 0.33 2.74
C SER A 409 28.14 1.29 1.77
N GLU A 410 28.23 0.94 0.49
CA GLU A 410 28.79 1.81 -0.56
C GLU A 410 28.00 3.12 -0.70
N ARG A 411 26.66 3.05 -0.60
CA ARG A 411 25.80 4.23 -0.63
C ARG A 411 25.92 5.08 0.62
N GLU A 412 26.13 4.49 1.79
CA GLU A 412 26.43 5.22 3.02
C GLU A 412 27.75 5.97 2.93
N LYS A 413 28.81 5.32 2.39
CA LYS A 413 30.09 5.97 2.12
C LYS A 413 29.95 7.14 1.14
N LYS A 414 29.20 6.96 0.04
CA LYS A 414 28.89 8.05 -0.90
C LYS A 414 28.10 9.18 -0.21
N ASN A 415 27.12 8.84 0.60
CA ASN A 415 26.36 9.83 1.36
C ASN A 415 27.26 10.62 2.31
N GLN A 416 28.27 10.00 2.94
CA GLN A 416 29.21 10.73 3.77
C GLN A 416 29.99 11.75 2.92
N LYS A 417 30.55 11.34 1.77
CA LYS A 417 31.20 12.28 0.83
C LYS A 417 30.28 13.44 0.44
N PHE A 418 29.00 13.18 0.19
CA PHE A 418 28.04 14.23 -0.11
C PHE A 418 27.80 15.20 1.05
N ARG A 419 27.93 14.76 2.31
CA ARG A 419 27.88 15.67 3.47
C ARG A 419 29.10 16.56 3.47
N ASP A 420 30.28 15.97 3.25
CA ASP A 420 31.54 16.70 3.20
C ASP A 420 31.50 17.77 2.08
N THR A 421 30.92 17.45 0.92
CA THR A 421 30.67 18.43 -0.17
C THR A 421 29.70 19.56 0.23
N ILE A 422 28.69 19.29 1.06
CA ILE A 422 27.79 20.36 1.55
C ILE A 422 28.56 21.29 2.50
N GLU A 423 29.43 20.75 3.34
CA GLU A 423 30.29 21.54 4.21
C GLU A 423 31.27 22.42 3.42
N GLU A 424 31.85 21.88 2.34
CA GLU A 424 32.68 22.64 1.39
C GLU A 424 31.88 23.79 0.74
N ILE A 425 30.67 23.52 0.24
CA ILE A 425 29.81 24.56 -0.36
C ILE A 425 29.44 25.65 0.66
N ASN A 426 29.19 25.27 1.92
CA ASN A 426 28.92 26.23 2.99
C ASN A 426 30.09 27.19 3.20
N GLN A 427 31.31 26.66 3.21
CA GLN A 427 32.54 27.46 3.37
C GLN A 427 32.78 28.37 2.16
N GLU A 428 32.70 27.83 0.94
CA GLU A 428 33.04 28.58 -0.28
C GLU A 428 31.99 29.60 -0.69
N CYS A 429 30.70 29.29 -0.48
CA CYS A 429 29.60 30.15 -0.90
C CYS A 429 29.03 31.00 0.26
N ASN A 430 29.66 30.96 1.44
CA ASN A 430 29.21 31.63 2.66
C ASN A 430 27.73 31.34 3.00
N THR A 431 27.39 30.06 3.07
CA THR A 431 26.02 29.57 3.36
C THR A 431 26.00 28.67 4.60
N SER A 432 24.81 28.42 5.16
CA SER A 432 24.60 27.67 6.41
C SER A 432 23.65 26.48 6.24
N PHE A 433 23.81 25.71 5.16
CA PHE A 433 22.98 24.53 4.90
C PHE A 433 23.30 23.36 5.84
N ASP A 434 22.29 22.64 6.33
CA ASP A 434 22.51 21.43 7.14
C ASP A 434 23.07 20.27 6.29
N PRO A 435 24.32 19.81 6.52
CA PRO A 435 24.90 18.68 5.79
C PRO A 435 24.13 17.37 5.98
N ASN A 436 23.34 17.24 7.05
CA ASN A 436 22.56 16.03 7.34
C ASN A 436 21.20 16.00 6.65
N SER A 437 20.80 17.08 5.97
CA SER A 437 19.54 17.14 5.26
C SER A 437 19.46 16.09 4.15
N LYS A 438 18.51 15.14 4.28
CA LYS A 438 18.27 14.11 3.27
C LYS A 438 17.94 14.67 1.89
N ALA A 439 17.30 15.84 1.85
CA ALA A 439 16.99 16.53 0.60
C ALA A 439 18.27 17.06 -0.05
N LEU A 440 19.14 17.74 0.70
CA LEU A 440 20.39 18.28 0.15
C LEU A 440 21.36 17.17 -0.30
N ILE A 441 21.49 16.10 0.48
CA ILE A 441 22.27 14.91 0.09
C ILE A 441 21.75 14.33 -1.23
N ARG A 442 20.42 14.33 -1.44
CA ARG A 442 19.83 13.90 -2.71
C ARG A 442 20.13 14.88 -3.85
N LYS A 443 20.16 16.20 -3.59
CA LYS A 443 20.56 17.19 -4.60
C LYS A 443 22.02 16.98 -5.03
N ILE A 444 22.97 16.87 -4.09
CA ILE A 444 24.38 16.57 -4.41
C ILE A 444 24.50 15.26 -5.21
N ARG A 445 23.79 14.22 -4.78
CA ARG A 445 23.76 12.93 -5.49
C ARG A 445 23.32 13.10 -6.94
N LEU A 446 22.21 13.79 -7.19
CA LEU A 446 21.72 14.02 -8.54
C LEU A 446 22.66 14.92 -9.34
N TRP A 447 23.29 15.91 -8.70
CA TRP A 447 24.22 16.83 -9.35
C TRP A 447 25.46 16.10 -9.86
N GLU A 448 26.08 15.25 -9.05
CA GLU A 448 27.19 14.40 -9.49
C GLU A 448 26.75 13.39 -10.56
N GLU A 449 25.61 12.73 -10.36
CA GLU A 449 25.07 11.75 -11.30
C GLU A 449 24.81 12.36 -12.69
N GLN A 450 24.39 13.63 -12.73
CA GLN A 450 24.10 14.38 -13.94
C GLN A 450 25.33 14.99 -14.62
N GLY A 451 26.54 14.72 -14.14
CA GLY A 451 27.74 15.38 -14.65
C GLY A 451 27.72 16.89 -14.43
N LYS A 452 27.08 17.35 -13.35
CA LYS A 452 26.96 18.78 -12.96
C LYS A 452 26.20 19.66 -13.96
N LYS A 453 25.38 19.06 -14.83
CA LYS A 453 24.62 19.75 -15.88
C LYS A 453 23.11 19.58 -15.68
N CYS A 454 22.33 20.59 -16.06
CA CYS A 454 20.88 20.48 -16.15
C CYS A 454 20.51 19.61 -17.37
N MET A 455 19.74 18.54 -17.15
CA MET A 455 19.35 17.59 -18.20
C MET A 455 18.42 18.20 -19.26
N TYR A 456 17.68 19.25 -18.90
CA TYR A 456 16.68 19.86 -19.77
C TYR A 456 17.22 21.03 -20.58
N THR A 457 18.11 21.84 -20.00
CA THR A 457 18.62 23.07 -20.63
C THR A 457 20.05 22.91 -21.14
N GLY A 458 20.81 21.99 -20.56
CA GLY A 458 22.24 21.87 -20.80
C GLY A 458 23.09 22.93 -20.09
N ALA A 459 22.52 23.78 -19.25
CA ALA A 459 23.30 24.71 -18.44
C ALA A 459 24.12 23.96 -17.38
N MET A 460 25.36 24.42 -17.14
CA MET A 460 26.14 23.95 -16.00
C MET A 460 25.51 24.44 -14.70
N ILE A 461 25.36 23.55 -13.73
CA ILE A 461 24.79 23.87 -12.42
C ILE A 461 25.93 24.31 -11.51
N ASN A 462 25.93 25.59 -11.15
CA ASN A 462 26.90 26.16 -10.22
C ASN A 462 26.69 25.59 -8.80
N LYS A 463 27.79 25.33 -8.08
CA LYS A 463 27.79 24.79 -6.72
C LYS A 463 27.04 25.69 -5.73
N CYS A 464 27.15 27.01 -5.86
CA CYS A 464 26.47 27.96 -4.96
C CYS A 464 24.95 28.04 -5.19
N ASP A 465 24.48 27.78 -6.41
CA ASP A 465 23.06 27.87 -6.78
C ASP A 465 22.30 26.53 -6.62
N LEU A 466 23.02 25.46 -6.27
CA LEU A 466 22.50 24.10 -6.21
C LEU A 466 21.58 23.86 -5.01
N LEU A 467 21.95 24.40 -3.84
CA LEU A 467 21.31 24.06 -2.56
C LEU A 467 20.20 25.02 -2.14
N ASN A 468 20.18 26.25 -2.66
CA ASN A 468 19.22 27.30 -2.28
C ASN A 468 17.78 27.07 -2.80
N GLY A 469 17.59 26.27 -3.86
CA GLY A 469 16.27 25.99 -4.44
C GLY A 469 15.62 27.15 -5.21
N GLU A 470 16.38 28.22 -5.47
CA GLU A 470 15.92 29.38 -6.23
C GLU A 470 16.00 29.11 -7.74
N TYR A 471 17.17 28.66 -8.20
CA TYR A 471 17.46 28.43 -9.62
C TYR A 471 17.27 26.97 -10.04
N TYR A 472 17.74 26.03 -9.20
CA TYR A 472 17.68 24.60 -9.47
C TYR A 472 16.94 23.84 -8.38
N ASP A 473 15.99 23.00 -8.79
CA ASP A 473 15.25 22.17 -7.86
C ASP A 473 14.98 20.77 -8.39
N PHE A 474 14.46 19.91 -7.51
CA PHE A 474 14.02 18.59 -7.89
C PHE A 474 12.94 18.66 -8.96
N GLU A 475 13.15 17.92 -10.03
CA GLU A 475 12.18 17.73 -11.08
C GLU A 475 11.82 16.26 -11.27
N HIS A 476 10.52 16.01 -11.36
CA HIS A 476 9.96 14.69 -11.63
C HIS A 476 9.87 14.46 -13.14
N THR A 477 10.83 13.72 -13.71
CA THR A 477 10.91 13.51 -15.16
C THR A 477 9.56 13.11 -15.75
N ILE A 478 8.90 12.12 -15.14
CA ILE A 478 7.47 11.87 -15.29
C ILE A 478 6.72 12.59 -14.16
N PRO A 479 5.75 13.47 -14.46
CA PRO A 479 5.02 14.23 -13.44
C PRO A 479 4.48 13.37 -12.30
N ALA A 480 4.72 13.78 -11.05
CA ALA A 480 4.29 13.06 -9.86
C ALA A 480 2.76 12.84 -9.80
N SER A 481 1.97 13.76 -10.38
CA SER A 481 0.51 13.63 -10.52
C SER A 481 0.06 12.44 -11.39
N ILE A 482 0.96 11.89 -12.21
CA ILE A 482 0.70 10.77 -13.13
C ILE A 482 1.33 9.49 -12.57
N SER A 483 2.62 9.54 -12.22
CA SER A 483 3.41 8.38 -11.79
C SER A 483 3.25 8.02 -10.31
N PHE A 484 2.94 9.00 -9.46
CA PHE A 484 3.01 8.89 -7.99
C PHE A 484 4.37 8.37 -7.50
N ASP A 485 5.44 8.67 -8.24
CA ASP A 485 6.78 8.15 -7.99
C ASP A 485 7.78 9.26 -7.69
N ASN A 486 8.25 9.28 -6.44
CA ASN A 486 9.26 10.23 -5.91
C ASN A 486 10.62 9.53 -5.69
N GLU A 487 10.89 8.42 -6.37
CA GLU A 487 12.18 7.73 -6.33
C GLU A 487 13.24 8.42 -7.20
N LEU A 488 14.52 8.21 -6.88
CA LEU A 488 15.66 8.82 -7.60
C LEU A 488 15.67 8.54 -9.11
N LYS A 489 15.06 7.44 -9.55
CA LYS A 489 14.94 7.08 -10.96
C LYS A 489 14.03 8.04 -11.74
N ASN A 490 13.06 8.67 -11.07
CA ASN A 490 12.14 9.64 -11.65
C ASN A 490 12.52 11.08 -11.27
N LEU A 491 13.62 11.27 -10.53
CA LEU A 491 14.05 12.58 -10.06
C LEU A 491 15.33 13.03 -10.79
N THR A 492 15.35 14.31 -11.12
CA THR A 492 16.48 15.04 -11.70
C THR A 492 16.60 16.41 -11.04
N LEU A 493 17.72 17.09 -11.23
CA LEU A 493 17.86 18.50 -10.97
C LEU A 493 17.66 19.27 -12.26
N ALA A 494 16.71 20.20 -12.24
CA ALA A 494 16.35 21.02 -13.39
C ALA A 494 16.27 22.50 -12.99
N ASP A 495 16.44 23.36 -14.00
CA ASP A 495 16.15 24.79 -13.88
C ASP A 495 14.67 24.99 -13.54
N LYS A 496 14.41 25.73 -12.47
CA LYS A 496 13.06 25.94 -11.91
C LYS A 496 12.15 26.70 -12.87
N ASN A 497 12.69 27.66 -13.61
CA ASN A 497 11.94 28.47 -14.57
C ASN A 497 11.57 27.64 -15.79
N TYR A 498 12.51 26.86 -16.32
CA TYR A 498 12.24 25.91 -17.41
C TYR A 498 11.19 24.89 -16.97
N ASN A 499 11.36 24.34 -15.77
CA ASN A 499 10.45 23.33 -15.23
C ASN A 499 9.01 23.87 -15.11
N SER A 500 8.85 25.05 -14.51
CA SER A 500 7.53 25.63 -14.25
C SER A 500 6.83 26.13 -15.52
N ASN A 501 7.58 26.74 -16.45
CA ASN A 501 7.01 27.45 -17.59
C ASN A 501 6.97 26.63 -18.88
N ILE A 502 7.94 25.75 -19.12
CA ILE A 502 8.03 24.95 -20.36
C ILE A 502 7.57 23.51 -20.11
N LYS A 503 8.22 22.83 -19.15
CA LYS A 503 8.04 21.40 -18.95
C LYS A 503 6.68 21.08 -18.31
N GLY A 504 6.39 21.67 -17.16
CA GLY A 504 5.13 21.50 -16.43
C GLY A 504 4.73 20.02 -16.29
N LYS A 505 3.52 19.69 -16.76
CA LYS A 505 2.98 18.31 -16.72
C LYS A 505 3.29 17.47 -17.97
N LYS A 506 4.27 17.86 -18.79
CA LYS A 506 4.67 17.14 -20.00
C LYS A 506 5.77 16.11 -19.74
N PHE A 507 5.89 15.12 -20.60
CA PHE A 507 7.04 14.21 -20.67
C PHE A 507 8.19 14.84 -21.48
N PRO A 508 9.45 14.40 -21.28
CA PRO A 508 10.58 14.93 -22.04
C PRO A 508 10.40 14.79 -23.57
N THR A 509 9.87 13.67 -24.03
CA THR A 509 9.53 13.40 -25.46
C THR A 509 8.55 14.40 -26.07
N GLN A 510 7.78 15.11 -25.24
CA GLN A 510 6.78 16.09 -25.68
C GLN A 510 7.35 17.52 -25.74
N LEU A 511 8.61 17.73 -25.33
CA LEU A 511 9.26 19.04 -25.33
C LEU A 511 9.82 19.37 -26.71
N ASP A 512 9.89 20.66 -27.04
CA ASP A 512 10.38 21.10 -28.36
C ASP A 512 11.88 20.86 -28.53
N ASN A 513 12.67 20.91 -27.45
CA ASN A 513 14.11 20.65 -27.48
C ASN A 513 14.48 19.20 -27.11
N TYR A 514 13.63 18.23 -27.41
CA TYR A 514 13.91 16.82 -27.07
C TYR A 514 15.09 16.27 -27.88
N ASP A 515 15.01 16.38 -29.21
CA ASP A 515 15.99 15.92 -30.18
C ASP A 515 16.67 17.07 -30.97
N SER A 516 16.04 18.24 -31.03
CA SER A 516 16.58 19.45 -31.65
C SER A 516 16.99 20.53 -30.64
N GLU A 517 17.77 21.50 -31.09
CA GLU A 517 18.06 22.72 -30.33
C GLU A 517 16.78 23.57 -30.21
N GLY A 518 16.69 24.37 -29.14
CA GLY A 518 15.58 25.28 -28.89
C GLY A 518 16.04 26.61 -28.30
N ASP A 519 15.11 27.49 -27.96
CA ASP A 519 15.38 28.73 -27.24
C ASP A 519 14.47 28.87 -26.02
N PHE A 520 15.01 29.46 -24.94
CA PHE A 520 14.21 29.94 -23.83
C PHE A 520 14.74 31.28 -23.32
N ASN A 521 13.92 32.33 -23.43
CA ASN A 521 14.26 33.70 -23.02
C ASN A 521 15.54 34.23 -23.71
N GLY A 522 15.78 33.89 -24.98
CA GLY A 522 16.97 34.32 -25.72
C GLY A 522 18.24 33.54 -25.35
N LYS A 523 18.11 32.43 -24.61
CA LYS A 523 19.20 31.49 -24.33
C LYS A 523 19.03 30.20 -25.16
N PRO A 524 20.05 29.76 -25.90
CA PRO A 524 19.99 28.53 -26.66
C PRO A 524 19.92 27.31 -25.73
N LEU A 525 18.96 26.44 -26.00
CA LEU A 525 18.75 25.17 -25.31
C LEU A 525 19.34 24.03 -26.14
N GLN A 526 20.18 23.21 -25.49
CA GLN A 526 20.69 22.00 -26.11
C GLN A 526 19.61 20.89 -26.14
N PRO A 527 19.70 19.93 -27.08
CA PRO A 527 18.80 18.79 -27.12
C PRO A 527 18.89 17.96 -25.84
N ILE A 528 17.75 17.58 -25.28
CA ILE A 528 17.66 16.74 -24.07
C ILE A 528 18.41 15.42 -24.29
N LEU A 529 18.25 14.80 -25.46
CA LEU A 529 18.93 13.56 -25.81
C LEU A 529 20.47 13.66 -25.73
N LYS A 530 21.03 14.83 -26.08
CA LYS A 530 22.47 15.11 -25.95
C LYS A 530 22.86 15.34 -24.50
N ASN A 531 22.03 16.03 -23.72
CA ASN A 531 22.31 16.30 -22.31
C ASN A 531 22.33 15.01 -21.46
N ILE A 532 21.42 14.07 -21.72
CA ILE A 532 21.34 12.82 -20.96
C ILE A 532 22.49 11.84 -21.28
N GLU A 533 23.30 12.09 -22.31
CA GLU A 533 24.53 11.33 -22.56
C GLU A 533 25.52 11.41 -21.39
N ALA A 534 25.53 12.51 -20.63
CA ALA A 534 26.33 12.63 -19.41
C ALA A 534 25.97 11.56 -18.36
N LEU A 535 24.71 11.09 -18.37
CA LEU A 535 24.18 10.10 -17.44
C LEU A 535 24.30 8.67 -17.99
N PHE A 536 23.92 8.47 -19.25
CA PHE A 536 23.75 7.15 -19.87
C PHE A 536 24.89 6.73 -20.83
N GLY A 537 25.84 7.62 -21.11
CA GLY A 537 26.89 7.43 -22.11
C GLY A 537 26.46 7.83 -23.52
N LYS A 538 27.35 7.67 -24.50
CA LYS A 538 27.08 8.06 -25.89
C LYS A 538 25.92 7.25 -26.47
N ARG A 539 25.02 7.93 -27.18
CA ARG A 539 23.89 7.31 -27.88
C ARG A 539 24.32 6.78 -29.24
N SER A 540 23.93 5.56 -29.58
CA SER A 540 24.07 5.00 -30.93
C SER A 540 22.75 4.41 -31.41
N VAL A 541 22.45 4.59 -32.70
CA VAL A 541 21.20 4.15 -33.32
C VAL A 541 21.56 3.19 -34.45
N GLU A 542 21.15 1.92 -34.32
CA GLU A 542 21.36 0.88 -35.32
C GLU A 542 20.01 0.49 -35.93
N LYS A 543 19.90 0.45 -37.26
CA LYS A 543 18.75 -0.13 -37.96
C LYS A 543 19.00 -1.62 -38.18
N LYS A 544 18.14 -2.49 -37.65
CA LYS A 544 18.18 -3.94 -37.91
C LYS A 544 16.92 -4.41 -38.61
N THR A 545 17.09 -5.16 -39.68
CA THR A 545 15.99 -5.81 -40.39
C THR A 545 15.77 -7.20 -39.81
N ILE A 546 14.63 -7.42 -39.14
CA ILE A 546 14.27 -8.74 -38.63
C ILE A 546 13.27 -9.37 -39.61
N LYS A 547 13.59 -10.58 -40.11
CA LYS A 547 12.64 -11.43 -40.83
C LYS A 547 11.89 -12.30 -39.83
N LYS A 548 10.57 -12.12 -39.70
CA LYS A 548 9.72 -13.02 -38.91
C LYS A 548 8.47 -13.37 -39.72
N LYS A 549 8.28 -14.66 -40.02
CA LYS A 549 7.17 -15.19 -40.83
C LYS A 549 6.99 -14.47 -42.19
N GLY A 550 8.05 -14.33 -42.97
CA GLY A 550 7.99 -13.73 -44.32
C GLY A 550 7.85 -12.20 -44.36
N ILE A 551 7.59 -11.54 -43.23
CA ILE A 551 7.51 -10.08 -43.13
C ILE A 551 8.88 -9.54 -42.70
N GLN A 552 9.48 -8.68 -43.54
CA GLN A 552 10.62 -7.87 -43.16
C GLN A 552 10.13 -6.67 -42.35
N LYS A 553 10.58 -6.56 -41.10
CA LYS A 553 10.33 -5.38 -40.27
C LYS A 553 11.65 -4.74 -39.89
N GLU A 554 11.85 -3.50 -40.33
CA GLU A 554 12.96 -2.67 -39.83
C GLU A 554 12.65 -2.25 -38.40
N ILE A 555 13.60 -2.49 -37.50
CA ILE A 555 13.54 -2.09 -36.11
C ILE A 555 14.76 -1.22 -35.84
N THR A 556 14.52 0.00 -35.39
CA THR A 556 15.56 0.90 -34.88
C THR A 556 15.89 0.49 -33.45
N ILE A 557 17.14 0.12 -33.19
CA ILE A 557 17.65 -0.22 -31.86
C ILE A 557 18.51 0.94 -31.38
N GLU A 558 18.06 1.58 -30.30
CA GLU A 558 18.81 2.62 -29.63
C GLU A 558 19.64 2.02 -28.49
N LYS A 559 20.95 2.28 -28.49
CA LYS A 559 21.88 1.83 -27.45
C LYS A 559 22.54 3.02 -26.79
N TRP A 560 22.81 2.85 -25.50
CA TRP A 560 23.48 3.81 -24.64
C TRP A 560 24.72 3.15 -24.06
N SER A 561 25.90 3.72 -24.26
CA SER A 561 27.18 3.02 -24.04
C SER A 561 27.34 2.47 -22.61
N LYS A 562 26.91 3.22 -21.59
CA LYS A 562 27.01 2.80 -20.18
C LYS A 562 26.07 1.64 -19.84
N ILE A 563 24.86 1.66 -20.41
CA ILE A 563 23.89 0.56 -20.26
C ILE A 563 24.40 -0.68 -20.98
N ALA A 564 24.91 -0.53 -22.21
CA ALA A 564 25.46 -1.61 -23.01
C ALA A 564 26.68 -2.26 -22.33
N GLU A 565 27.55 -1.46 -21.70
CA GLU A 565 28.69 -1.97 -20.93
C GLU A 565 28.24 -2.79 -19.73
N LEU A 566 27.27 -2.31 -18.94
CA LEU A 566 26.73 -3.04 -17.80
C LEU A 566 26.02 -4.34 -18.23
N GLU A 567 25.28 -4.32 -19.34
CA GLU A 567 24.68 -5.53 -19.94
C GLU A 567 25.74 -6.53 -20.37
N PHE A 568 26.84 -6.06 -20.97
CA PHE A 568 27.97 -6.90 -21.37
C PHE A 568 28.71 -7.49 -20.16
N GLN A 569 28.92 -6.71 -19.10
CA GLN A 569 29.50 -7.22 -17.86
C GLN A 569 28.59 -8.27 -17.19
N LEU A 570 27.26 -8.09 -17.25
CA LEU A 570 26.30 -9.06 -16.75
C LEU A 570 26.25 -10.34 -17.60
N SER A 571 26.37 -10.23 -18.93
CA SER A 571 26.36 -11.40 -19.81
C SER A 571 27.54 -12.32 -19.54
N LYS A 572 28.72 -11.76 -19.24
CA LYS A 572 29.91 -12.51 -18.78
C LYS A 572 29.69 -13.27 -17.46
N LEU A 573 28.71 -12.84 -16.66
CA LEU A 573 28.36 -13.43 -15.36
C LEU A 573 27.06 -14.26 -15.40
N SER A 574 26.52 -14.50 -16.60
CA SER A 574 25.26 -15.23 -16.78
C SER A 574 25.41 -16.73 -16.52
N SER A 575 26.53 -17.34 -16.95
CA SER A 575 26.88 -18.73 -16.69
C SER A 575 28.05 -18.80 -15.70
N LEU A 576 27.81 -19.41 -14.54
CA LEU A 576 28.83 -19.69 -13.51
C LEU A 576 28.99 -21.22 -13.30
N ARG A 577 28.65 -22.01 -14.33
CA ARG A 577 28.82 -23.48 -14.30
C ARG A 577 30.32 -23.81 -14.21
N GLY A 578 30.66 -24.75 -13.33
CA GLY A 578 32.05 -25.23 -13.15
C GLY A 578 32.98 -24.32 -12.34
N VAL A 579 32.49 -23.22 -11.74
CA VAL A 579 33.33 -22.36 -10.90
C VAL A 579 33.50 -22.95 -9.49
N GLU A 580 34.68 -23.50 -9.24
CA GLU A 580 35.15 -23.87 -7.90
C GLU A 580 36.27 -22.93 -7.42
N PRO A 581 36.39 -22.66 -6.11
CA PRO A 581 35.54 -23.10 -4.99
C PRO A 581 34.26 -22.26 -4.80
N LYS A 582 33.32 -22.75 -3.97
CA LYS A 582 31.99 -22.15 -3.69
C LYS A 582 32.04 -20.67 -3.33
N ASP A 583 33.03 -20.23 -2.56
CA ASP A 583 33.15 -18.82 -2.14
C ASP A 583 33.40 -17.87 -3.32
N LYS A 584 34.17 -18.33 -4.32
CA LYS A 584 34.43 -17.56 -5.54
C LYS A 584 33.15 -17.44 -6.37
N ARG A 585 32.38 -18.52 -6.47
CA ARG A 585 31.07 -18.53 -7.13
C ARG A 585 30.08 -17.58 -6.45
N ASP A 586 29.97 -17.64 -5.12
CA ASP A 586 29.09 -16.76 -4.34
C ASP A 586 29.48 -15.29 -4.48
N SER A 587 30.77 -14.97 -4.48
CA SER A 587 31.29 -13.62 -4.75
C SER A 587 30.90 -13.10 -6.15
N LEU A 588 31.00 -13.95 -7.19
CA LEU A 588 30.57 -13.61 -8.55
C LEU A 588 29.06 -13.41 -8.64
N ILE A 589 28.26 -14.21 -7.94
CA ILE A 589 26.80 -14.03 -7.84
C ILE A 589 26.48 -12.69 -7.16
N GLN A 590 27.18 -12.35 -6.07
CA GLN A 590 27.02 -11.05 -5.40
C GLN A 590 27.37 -9.88 -6.33
N LYS A 591 28.49 -9.98 -7.06
CA LYS A 591 28.88 -8.98 -8.09
C LYS A 591 27.81 -8.84 -9.17
N ARG A 592 27.26 -9.95 -9.65
CA ARG A 592 26.16 -9.96 -10.63
C ARG A 592 24.93 -9.20 -10.13
N HIS A 593 24.53 -9.41 -8.87
CA HIS A 593 23.41 -8.67 -8.28
C HIS A 593 23.68 -7.17 -8.19
N LYS A 594 24.89 -6.76 -7.78
CA LYS A 594 25.26 -5.34 -7.72
C LYS A 594 25.21 -4.66 -9.08
N LEU A 595 25.78 -5.28 -10.11
CA LEU A 595 25.69 -4.77 -11.49
C LEU A 595 24.24 -4.67 -11.96
N LYS A 596 23.41 -5.66 -11.59
CA LYS A 596 21.97 -5.62 -11.88
C LYS A 596 21.27 -4.45 -11.18
N PHE A 597 21.60 -4.12 -9.93
CA PHE A 597 21.01 -2.96 -9.24
C PHE A 597 21.30 -1.64 -9.95
N GLU A 598 22.53 -1.47 -10.45
CA GLU A 598 22.92 -0.29 -11.20
C GLU A 598 22.24 -0.24 -12.57
N LEU A 599 22.24 -1.37 -13.29
CA LEU A 599 21.59 -1.48 -14.59
C LEU A 599 20.07 -1.21 -14.49
N ASP A 600 19.39 -1.83 -13.53
CA ASP A 600 17.95 -1.66 -13.33
C ASP A 600 17.62 -0.21 -12.99
N TYR A 601 18.45 0.46 -12.18
CA TYR A 601 18.30 1.89 -11.88
C TYR A 601 18.43 2.75 -13.14
N LEU A 602 19.50 2.54 -13.93
CA LEU A 602 19.75 3.32 -15.14
C LEU A 602 18.70 3.06 -16.23
N LYS A 603 18.27 1.81 -16.43
CA LYS A 603 17.19 1.47 -17.37
C LYS A 603 15.88 2.13 -16.99
N GLN A 604 15.50 2.07 -15.71
CA GLN A 604 14.27 2.72 -15.24
C GLN A 604 14.37 4.24 -15.39
N LYS A 605 15.54 4.84 -15.10
CA LYS A 605 15.75 6.28 -15.27
C LYS A 605 15.72 6.69 -16.74
N LEU A 606 16.37 5.95 -17.64
CA LEU A 606 16.31 6.21 -19.09
C LEU A 606 14.88 6.12 -19.62
N GLN A 607 14.12 5.12 -19.17
CA GLN A 607 12.71 4.96 -19.54
C GLN A 607 11.88 6.21 -19.21
N THR A 608 12.20 6.94 -18.12
CA THR A 608 11.49 8.18 -17.79
C THR A 608 11.71 9.30 -18.80
N PHE A 609 12.81 9.28 -19.54
CA PHE A 609 13.13 10.25 -20.58
C PHE A 609 12.60 9.87 -21.96
N THR A 610 12.48 8.57 -22.25
CA THR A 610 12.12 8.07 -23.59
C THR A 610 10.65 7.69 -23.74
N ILE A 611 9.87 7.76 -22.67
CA ILE A 611 8.45 7.41 -22.68
C ILE A 611 7.60 8.43 -23.44
N GLU A 612 6.68 7.94 -24.27
CA GLU A 612 5.69 8.79 -24.97
C GLU A 612 4.32 8.76 -24.28
N GLU A 613 3.94 7.64 -23.68
CA GLU A 613 2.68 7.47 -22.93
C GLU A 613 2.90 6.66 -21.65
N TYR A 614 2.38 7.16 -20.53
CA TYR A 614 2.44 6.48 -19.23
C TYR A 614 1.20 5.63 -18.95
N LYS A 615 1.40 4.32 -18.76
CA LYS A 615 0.31 3.38 -18.46
C LYS A 615 -0.03 3.35 -16.98
N ALA A 616 -1.31 3.36 -16.63
CA ALA A 616 -1.77 3.36 -15.24
C ALA A 616 -1.30 2.13 -14.43
N SER A 617 -1.07 0.99 -15.10
CA SER A 617 -0.57 -0.24 -14.47
C SER A 617 0.89 -0.18 -14.01
N TRP A 618 1.62 0.91 -14.34
CA TRP A 618 3.02 1.10 -13.95
C TRP A 618 3.20 1.86 -12.63
N ARG A 619 2.10 2.25 -11.96
CA ARG A 619 2.13 2.98 -10.69
C ARG A 619 2.67 2.10 -9.56
N ASN A 620 3.79 2.51 -8.97
CA ASN A 620 4.47 1.77 -7.89
C ASN A 620 3.73 1.82 -6.54
N SER A 621 2.80 2.76 -6.33
CA SER A 621 2.04 2.91 -5.07
C SER A 621 1.17 1.70 -4.74
N GLN A 622 0.49 1.12 -5.74
CA GLN A 622 -0.38 -0.04 -5.57
C GLN A 622 0.40 -1.29 -5.09
N LEU A 623 1.64 -1.47 -5.55
CA LEU A 623 2.50 -2.57 -5.12
C LEU A 623 3.00 -2.40 -3.69
N ARG A 624 3.29 -1.18 -3.24
CA ARG A 624 3.71 -0.93 -1.85
C ARG A 624 2.60 -1.24 -0.85
N ASP A 625 1.35 -0.90 -1.19
CA ASP A 625 0.20 -1.16 -0.31
C ASP A 625 -0.13 -2.66 -0.20
N THR A 626 -0.04 -3.42 -1.30
CA THR A 626 -0.21 -4.89 -1.26
C THR A 626 0.91 -5.58 -0.49
N GLN A 627 2.16 -5.07 -0.54
CA GLN A 627 3.28 -5.59 0.25
C GLN A 627 3.08 -5.41 1.77
N ILE A 628 2.44 -4.32 2.19
CA ILE A 628 2.13 -4.07 3.59
C ILE A 628 1.01 -4.99 4.07
N MET A 629 0.03 -5.32 3.21
CA MET A 629 -1.14 -6.12 3.56
C MET A 629 -0.79 -7.43 4.27
N THR A 630 0.19 -8.20 3.78
CA THR A 630 0.52 -9.49 4.41
C THR A 630 1.06 -9.32 5.84
N LYS A 631 1.78 -8.22 6.13
CA LYS A 631 2.23 -7.92 7.51
C LYS A 631 1.07 -7.67 8.47
N TYR A 632 -0.08 -7.27 7.93
CA TYR A 632 -1.32 -7.04 8.66
C TYR A 632 -2.16 -8.32 8.71
N ALA A 633 -2.32 -9.02 7.59
CA ALA A 633 -3.18 -10.19 7.46
C ALA A 633 -2.68 -11.40 8.26
N VAL A 634 -1.39 -11.75 8.19
CA VAL A 634 -0.89 -12.97 8.85
C VAL A 634 -1.06 -12.94 10.37
N PRO A 635 -0.63 -11.89 11.10
CA PRO A 635 -0.84 -11.82 12.53
C PRO A 635 -2.33 -11.75 12.91
N TYR A 636 -3.15 -11.13 12.06
CA TYR A 636 -4.59 -11.03 12.27
C TYR A 636 -5.30 -12.39 12.12
N LEU A 637 -4.99 -13.14 11.07
CA LEU A 637 -5.56 -14.47 10.82
C LEU A 637 -5.14 -15.49 11.88
N LYS A 638 -3.89 -15.40 12.37
CA LYS A 638 -3.38 -16.23 13.46
C LYS A 638 -4.13 -16.05 14.79
N THR A 639 -4.99 -15.05 14.93
CA THR A 639 -5.84 -14.94 16.12
C THR A 639 -6.90 -16.05 16.17
N VAL A 640 -7.32 -16.59 15.02
CA VAL A 640 -8.33 -17.67 14.92
C VAL A 640 -7.78 -18.95 14.31
N PHE A 641 -6.97 -18.85 13.24
CA PHE A 641 -6.53 -20.01 12.48
C PHE A 641 -5.16 -20.51 12.94
N ASN A 642 -5.05 -21.82 13.18
CA ASN A 642 -3.84 -22.48 13.63
C ASN A 642 -2.81 -22.62 12.49
N ARG A 643 -3.27 -22.71 11.24
CA ARG A 643 -2.45 -22.97 10.06
C ARG A 643 -2.53 -21.82 9.04
N VAL A 644 -1.73 -20.77 9.26
CA VAL A 644 -1.60 -19.64 8.34
C VAL A 644 -0.24 -19.66 7.66
N GLU A 645 -0.24 -19.90 6.35
CA GLU A 645 0.93 -19.95 5.49
C GLU A 645 1.01 -18.75 4.55
N VAL A 646 2.21 -18.54 4.02
CA VAL A 646 2.49 -17.45 3.09
C VAL A 646 3.20 -17.98 1.86
N GLN A 647 2.72 -17.62 0.68
CA GLN A 647 3.30 -18.02 -0.62
C GLN A 647 3.65 -16.81 -1.48
N LYS A 648 4.69 -16.94 -2.30
CA LYS A 648 5.13 -15.86 -3.20
C LYS A 648 4.31 -15.86 -4.48
N GLY A 649 4.00 -14.68 -5.03
CA GLY A 649 3.37 -14.60 -6.35
C GLY A 649 4.18 -15.29 -7.46
N SER A 650 5.53 -15.26 -7.39
CA SER A 650 6.37 -16.00 -8.34
C SER A 650 6.24 -17.52 -8.20
N VAL A 651 5.96 -18.03 -6.99
CA VAL A 651 5.66 -19.45 -6.79
C VAL A 651 4.31 -19.78 -7.43
N VAL A 652 3.28 -18.95 -7.22
CA VAL A 652 1.97 -19.14 -7.87
C VAL A 652 2.12 -19.19 -9.39
N ASP A 653 2.91 -18.29 -9.97
CA ASP A 653 3.16 -18.28 -11.42
C ASP A 653 3.94 -19.51 -11.90
N ILE A 654 4.92 -20.03 -11.15
CA ILE A 654 5.57 -21.30 -11.45
C ILE A 654 4.55 -22.45 -11.44
N PHE A 655 3.72 -22.54 -10.40
CA PHE A 655 2.77 -23.64 -10.27
C PHE A 655 1.64 -23.60 -11.31
N LYS A 656 1.32 -22.44 -11.88
CA LYS A 656 0.43 -22.36 -13.07
C LYS A 656 1.03 -23.05 -14.30
N GLU A 657 2.35 -22.93 -14.49
CA GLU A 657 3.06 -23.61 -15.57
C GLU A 657 3.19 -25.11 -15.27
N VAL A 658 3.55 -25.47 -14.03
CA VAL A 658 3.66 -26.87 -13.60
C VAL A 658 2.33 -27.62 -13.76
N TYR A 659 1.22 -27.03 -13.31
CA TYR A 659 -0.13 -27.61 -13.43
C TYR A 659 -0.78 -27.41 -14.81
N ASN A 660 -0.03 -26.91 -15.80
CA ASN A 660 -0.48 -26.71 -17.18
C ASN A 660 -1.74 -25.82 -17.31
N VAL A 661 -1.98 -24.95 -16.33
CA VAL A 661 -3.07 -23.97 -16.36
C VAL A 661 -2.73 -22.83 -17.32
N LYS A 662 -1.44 -22.52 -17.44
CA LYS A 662 -0.93 -21.45 -18.29
C LYS A 662 0.32 -21.88 -19.06
N LEU A 663 0.38 -21.56 -20.35
CA LEU A 663 1.56 -21.85 -21.19
C LEU A 663 2.59 -20.73 -21.10
N ARG A 664 3.86 -21.06 -21.36
CA ARG A 664 5.01 -20.13 -21.32
C ARG A 664 4.84 -18.90 -22.26
N SER A 665 4.01 -19.01 -23.30
CA SER A 665 3.70 -17.93 -24.24
C SER A 665 2.63 -16.96 -23.76
N ASP A 666 1.84 -17.34 -22.74
CA ASP A 666 0.66 -16.59 -22.35
C ASP A 666 1.08 -15.37 -21.51
N LYS A 667 0.80 -14.16 -22.01
CA LYS A 667 0.94 -12.96 -21.19
C LYS A 667 -0.15 -12.96 -20.11
N LYS A 668 0.19 -12.54 -18.88
CA LYS A 668 -0.81 -12.40 -17.80
C LYS A 668 -1.86 -11.39 -18.26
N ASP A 669 -3.07 -11.85 -18.55
CA ASP A 669 -4.18 -10.96 -18.86
C ASP A 669 -4.68 -10.31 -17.57
N ARG A 670 -4.47 -9.00 -17.47
CA ARG A 670 -4.88 -8.17 -16.32
C ARG A 670 -6.15 -7.38 -16.64
N SER A 671 -6.91 -7.78 -17.67
CA SER A 671 -8.16 -7.12 -18.08
C SER A 671 -9.41 -7.69 -17.42
N LYS A 672 -9.32 -8.90 -16.85
CA LYS A 672 -10.41 -9.56 -16.11
C LYS A 672 -10.17 -9.48 -14.60
N HIS A 673 -11.19 -9.57 -13.75
CA HIS A 673 -11.09 -9.67 -12.29
C HIS A 673 -10.95 -11.13 -11.83
N SER A 674 -11.46 -12.08 -12.62
CA SER A 674 -11.43 -13.52 -12.35
C SER A 674 -10.02 -14.10 -12.20
N HIS A 675 -8.98 -13.46 -12.76
CA HIS A 675 -7.60 -13.88 -12.56
C HIS A 675 -7.19 -13.94 -11.08
N HIS A 676 -7.81 -13.15 -10.20
CA HIS A 676 -7.57 -13.24 -8.75
C HIS A 676 -8.14 -14.53 -8.15
N ALA A 677 -9.30 -14.99 -8.63
CA ALA A 677 -9.89 -16.25 -8.21
C ALA A 677 -9.06 -17.44 -8.70
N VAL A 678 -8.53 -17.37 -9.93
CA VAL A 678 -7.58 -18.35 -10.47
C VAL A 678 -6.30 -18.39 -9.62
N ASP A 679 -5.69 -17.23 -9.33
CA ASP A 679 -4.51 -17.14 -8.48
C ASP A 679 -4.79 -17.75 -7.08
N GLY A 680 -5.99 -17.48 -6.52
CA GLY A 680 -6.49 -18.08 -5.27
C GLY A 680 -6.64 -19.60 -5.32
N ALA A 681 -7.22 -20.14 -6.39
CA ALA A 681 -7.38 -21.59 -6.57
C ALA A 681 -6.04 -22.30 -6.76
N ILE A 682 -5.06 -21.68 -7.44
CA ILE A 682 -3.71 -22.24 -7.52
C ILE A 682 -3.05 -22.25 -6.14
N LEU A 683 -3.20 -21.18 -5.34
CA LEU A 683 -2.62 -21.09 -4.00
C LEU A 683 -3.08 -22.25 -3.10
N THR A 684 -4.34 -22.69 -3.23
CA THR A 684 -4.86 -23.83 -2.45
C THR A 684 -4.29 -25.18 -2.89
N LEU A 685 -3.81 -25.29 -4.14
CA LEU A 685 -3.22 -26.53 -4.68
C LEU A 685 -1.71 -26.64 -4.40
N ILE A 686 -1.05 -25.56 -3.97
CA ILE A 686 0.38 -25.58 -3.67
C ILE A 686 0.64 -26.50 -2.45
N PRO A 687 1.55 -27.48 -2.56
CA PRO A 687 1.86 -28.40 -1.48
C PRO A 687 2.70 -27.74 -0.37
N LYS A 688 2.90 -28.46 0.73
CA LYS A 688 3.74 -28.01 1.86
C LYS A 688 5.18 -27.70 1.43
N ALA A 689 5.86 -26.84 2.19
CA ALA A 689 7.17 -26.26 1.84
C ALA A 689 8.21 -27.28 1.32
N ALA A 690 8.41 -28.41 2.00
CA ALA A 690 9.41 -29.40 1.59
C ALA A 690 9.16 -29.98 0.19
N GLN A 691 7.90 -30.30 -0.13
CA GLN A 691 7.52 -30.83 -1.44
C GLN A 691 7.52 -29.73 -2.50
N ARG A 692 6.95 -28.57 -2.17
CA ARG A 692 6.98 -27.38 -3.03
C ARG A 692 8.39 -27.06 -3.50
N ASP A 693 9.36 -27.07 -2.59
CA ASP A 693 10.75 -26.73 -2.91
C ASP A 693 11.43 -27.79 -3.79
N LYS A 694 11.06 -29.08 -3.63
CA LYS A 694 11.49 -30.17 -4.54
C LYS A 694 10.96 -29.94 -5.96
N ILE A 695 9.68 -29.63 -6.11
CA ILE A 695 9.02 -29.39 -7.40
C ILE A 695 9.61 -28.15 -8.10
N ILE A 696 9.80 -27.06 -7.36
CA ILE A 696 10.42 -25.84 -7.90
C ILE A 696 11.85 -26.12 -8.36
N LYS A 697 12.62 -26.90 -7.59
CA LYS A 697 13.99 -27.25 -7.96
C LYS A 697 14.03 -28.04 -9.27
N GLU A 698 13.16 -29.03 -9.43
CA GLU A 698 13.04 -29.82 -10.65
C GLU A 698 12.61 -28.96 -11.86
N TYR A 699 11.59 -28.11 -11.67
CA TYR A 699 11.16 -27.14 -12.69
C TYR A 699 12.30 -26.19 -13.11
N GLN A 700 13.08 -25.67 -12.16
CA GLN A 700 14.20 -24.77 -12.45
C GLN A 700 15.36 -25.50 -13.13
N LEU A 701 15.65 -26.74 -12.72
CA LEU A 701 16.70 -27.55 -13.33
C LEU A 701 16.43 -27.76 -14.82
N ARG A 702 15.23 -28.22 -15.18
CA ARG A 702 14.86 -28.42 -16.60
C ARG A 702 14.88 -27.13 -17.41
N LYS A 703 14.51 -26.02 -16.78
CA LYS A 703 14.57 -24.68 -17.39
C LYS A 703 16.00 -24.23 -17.66
N ASP A 704 16.92 -24.53 -16.75
CA ASP A 704 18.34 -24.19 -16.86
C ASP A 704 19.09 -25.12 -17.82
N GLU A 705 18.62 -26.36 -18.00
CA GLU A 705 19.16 -27.33 -18.96
C GLU A 705 18.83 -26.98 -20.43
N GLY A 706 17.90 -26.05 -20.67
CA GLY A 706 17.61 -25.51 -22.00
C GLY A 706 16.75 -26.41 -22.88
N PHE A 707 16.24 -27.53 -22.34
CA PHE A 707 15.18 -28.28 -22.99
C PHE A 707 13.95 -27.36 -23.13
N GLY A 708 13.37 -27.29 -24.32
CA GLY A 708 12.19 -26.46 -24.59
C GLY A 708 10.94 -26.89 -23.81
N GLU A 709 11.01 -27.98 -23.04
CA GLU A 709 9.92 -28.63 -22.34
C GLU A 709 9.82 -28.17 -20.88
N ILE A 710 8.59 -27.92 -20.42
CA ILE A 710 8.29 -27.45 -19.07
C ILE A 710 8.07 -28.67 -18.18
N TYR A 711 8.60 -28.63 -16.95
CA TYR A 711 8.27 -29.66 -15.95
C TYR A 711 6.78 -29.57 -15.59
N HIS A 712 6.07 -30.68 -15.75
CA HIS A 712 4.66 -30.79 -15.39
C HIS A 712 4.47 -31.87 -14.32
N GLU A 713 3.58 -31.59 -13.38
CA GLU A 713 3.15 -32.51 -12.32
C GLU A 713 1.67 -32.23 -12.03
N THR A 714 0.93 -33.19 -11.48
CA THR A 714 -0.45 -32.98 -11.02
C THR A 714 -0.47 -32.61 -9.53
N PRO A 715 -1.52 -31.93 -9.04
CA PRO A 715 -1.69 -31.70 -7.59
C PRO A 715 -1.78 -33.04 -6.84
N LYS A 716 -0.85 -33.29 -5.93
CA LYS A 716 -0.75 -34.59 -5.21
C LYS A 716 -1.93 -34.93 -4.30
N GLU A 717 -2.65 -33.92 -3.81
CA GLU A 717 -3.80 -34.11 -2.92
C GLU A 717 -5.11 -34.24 -3.73
N TRP A 718 -5.04 -34.38 -5.06
CA TRP A 718 -6.21 -34.48 -5.94
C TRP A 718 -5.95 -35.35 -7.19
N ASP A 719 -6.20 -36.65 -7.04
CA ASP A 719 -5.89 -37.67 -8.06
C ASP A 719 -6.61 -37.47 -9.39
N ASN A 720 -7.85 -36.95 -9.35
CA ASN A 720 -8.69 -36.70 -10.54
C ASN A 720 -8.63 -35.25 -11.04
N PHE A 721 -7.54 -34.52 -10.78
CA PHE A 721 -7.41 -33.13 -11.19
C PHE A 721 -7.46 -32.94 -12.71
N LYS A 722 -8.35 -32.05 -13.18
CA LYS A 722 -8.42 -31.59 -14.57
C LYS A 722 -8.16 -30.09 -14.64
N VAL A 723 -7.34 -29.69 -15.61
CA VAL A 723 -7.05 -28.27 -15.89
C VAL A 723 -8.32 -27.47 -16.18
N SER A 724 -9.35 -28.11 -16.74
CA SER A 724 -10.66 -27.49 -17.00
C SER A 724 -11.32 -26.95 -15.73
N TYR A 725 -11.10 -27.55 -14.55
CA TYR A 725 -11.68 -27.04 -13.30
C TYR A 725 -11.18 -25.63 -12.99
N ILE A 726 -9.90 -25.35 -13.21
CA ILE A 726 -9.31 -24.03 -12.99
C ILE A 726 -9.69 -23.06 -14.12
N LYS A 727 -9.70 -23.52 -15.38
CA LYS A 727 -10.10 -22.68 -16.52
C LYS A 727 -11.57 -22.25 -16.44
N ASN A 728 -12.45 -23.13 -15.99
CA ASN A 728 -13.89 -22.86 -15.83
C ASN A 728 -14.18 -21.77 -14.78
N ILE A 729 -13.26 -21.54 -13.82
CA ILE A 729 -13.38 -20.43 -12.85
C ILE A 729 -13.50 -19.09 -13.59
N GLU A 730 -12.77 -18.88 -14.68
CA GLU A 730 -12.82 -17.59 -15.39
C GLU A 730 -14.21 -17.28 -15.99
N GLU A 731 -14.97 -18.31 -16.36
CA GLU A 731 -16.27 -18.17 -17.01
C GLU A 731 -17.43 -18.14 -16.02
N LYS A 732 -17.33 -18.92 -14.93
CA LYS A 732 -18.39 -19.08 -13.92
C LYS A 732 -18.32 -18.09 -12.76
N THR A 733 -17.17 -17.43 -12.54
CA THR A 733 -17.03 -16.49 -11.43
C THR A 733 -17.99 -15.32 -11.58
N LEU A 734 -18.81 -15.07 -10.56
CA LEU A 734 -19.62 -13.87 -10.40
C LEU A 734 -18.89 -12.88 -9.49
N ILE A 735 -18.54 -11.69 -9.98
CA ILE A 735 -17.76 -10.72 -9.21
C ILE A 735 -18.66 -9.96 -8.22
N ASN A 736 -18.61 -10.35 -6.94
CA ASN A 736 -19.30 -9.63 -5.86
C ASN A 736 -18.43 -8.49 -5.28
N ASN A 737 -18.68 -7.25 -5.71
CA ASN A 737 -17.99 -6.07 -5.20
C ASN A 737 -18.69 -5.46 -3.98
N LEU A 738 -18.17 -5.71 -2.76
CA LEU A 738 -18.71 -5.13 -1.52
C LEU A 738 -18.35 -3.65 -1.34
N LYS A 739 -19.05 -2.76 -2.05
CA LYS A 739 -18.87 -1.29 -1.93
C LYS A 739 -19.86 -0.71 -0.94
N GLU A 740 -19.37 -0.15 0.16
CA GLU A 740 -20.20 0.61 1.10
C GLU A 740 -20.41 2.04 0.60
N HIS A 741 -21.67 2.44 0.44
CA HIS A 741 -22.06 3.82 0.19
C HIS A 741 -22.03 4.59 1.51
N ARG A 742 -21.01 5.45 1.70
CA ARG A 742 -20.77 6.19 2.95
C ARG A 742 -21.12 7.67 2.85
N THR A 743 -21.81 8.08 1.78
CA THR A 743 -22.08 9.49 1.48
C THR A 743 -22.97 10.13 2.54
N LEU A 744 -23.98 9.41 3.04
CA LEU A 744 -24.90 9.86 4.09
C LEU A 744 -24.37 9.63 5.52
N ASN A 745 -23.31 8.84 5.70
CA ASN A 745 -22.81 8.51 7.05
C ASN A 745 -22.27 9.75 7.77
N SER A 746 -22.90 10.14 8.88
CA SER A 746 -22.46 11.26 9.71
C SER A 746 -21.02 11.07 10.22
N THR A 747 -20.30 12.18 10.45
CA THR A 747 -18.98 12.15 11.08
C THR A 747 -19.08 12.47 12.56
N PHE A 748 -18.30 11.75 13.37
CA PHE A 748 -18.23 11.95 14.82
C PHE A 748 -16.81 12.37 15.21
N LYS A 749 -16.69 13.47 15.96
CA LYS A 749 -15.41 13.97 16.47
C LYS A 749 -15.45 14.08 17.99
N LYS A 750 -14.47 13.49 18.68
CA LYS A 750 -14.29 13.70 20.13
C LYS A 750 -13.97 15.17 20.40
N LEU A 751 -14.79 15.83 21.20
CA LEU A 751 -14.56 17.21 21.61
C LEU A 751 -13.32 17.29 22.50
N ARG A 752 -12.52 18.34 22.32
CA ARG A 752 -11.33 18.60 23.13
C ARG A 752 -11.32 20.04 23.60
N LYS A 753 -11.02 20.24 24.89
CA LYS A 753 -10.76 21.56 25.49
C LYS A 753 -9.34 21.56 26.06
N ARG A 754 -8.51 22.53 25.66
CA ARG A 754 -7.09 22.65 26.08
C ARG A 754 -6.28 21.35 25.90
N GLY A 755 -6.46 20.67 24.77
CA GLY A 755 -5.74 19.43 24.44
C GLY A 755 -6.28 18.13 25.08
N LYS A 756 -7.09 18.22 26.14
CA LYS A 756 -7.74 17.07 26.80
C LYS A 756 -9.12 16.78 26.20
N ILE A 757 -9.54 15.52 26.22
CA ILE A 757 -10.88 15.09 25.75
C ILE A 757 -11.93 15.64 26.71
N ASP A 758 -12.91 16.37 26.18
CA ASP A 758 -14.06 16.85 26.94
C ASP A 758 -14.99 15.67 27.23
N ARG A 759 -15.40 15.51 28.49
CA ARG A 759 -16.21 14.37 28.96
C ARG A 759 -17.56 14.86 29.50
N LYS A 760 -18.57 14.01 29.42
CA LYS A 760 -19.86 14.18 30.09
C LYS A 760 -19.69 13.92 31.60
N GLU A 761 -20.68 14.26 32.41
CA GLU A 761 -20.66 14.04 33.87
C GLU A 761 -20.50 12.56 34.25
N ASN A 762 -20.99 11.65 33.41
CA ASN A 762 -20.84 10.20 33.57
C ASN A 762 -19.45 9.66 33.16
N GLY A 763 -18.51 10.52 32.76
CA GLY A 763 -17.15 10.13 32.36
C GLY A 763 -16.97 9.76 30.89
N ASP A 764 -18.04 9.72 30.08
CA ASP A 764 -17.94 9.39 28.65
C ASP A 764 -17.42 10.57 27.81
N PRO A 765 -16.67 10.33 26.71
CA PRO A 765 -16.27 11.40 25.81
C PRO A 765 -17.48 12.12 25.20
N LYS A 766 -17.47 13.45 25.20
CA LYS A 766 -18.42 14.24 24.39
C LYS A 766 -18.05 14.12 22.91
N TRP A 767 -19.04 13.82 22.09
CA TRP A 767 -18.91 13.73 20.64
C TRP A 767 -19.67 14.87 19.98
N ALA A 768 -19.03 15.54 19.02
CA ALA A 768 -19.72 16.40 18.06
C ALA A 768 -20.16 15.55 16.87
N LYS A 769 -21.47 15.53 16.58
CA LYS A 769 -22.06 15.05 15.32
C LYS A 769 -22.02 16.24 14.35
N GLY A 770 -21.42 16.08 13.17
CA GLY A 770 -21.47 17.12 12.14
C GLY A 770 -22.52 16.81 11.07
N ASP A 771 -23.10 17.85 10.47
CA ASP A 771 -24.10 17.81 9.37
C ASP A 771 -23.47 17.43 8.01
N SER A 772 -22.53 16.49 8.01
CA SER A 772 -21.55 16.37 6.92
C SER A 772 -21.91 15.25 5.94
N ILE A 773 -22.32 15.62 4.72
CA ILE A 773 -22.28 14.74 3.55
C ILE A 773 -20.83 14.46 3.15
N ARG A 774 -20.52 13.19 2.82
CA ARG A 774 -19.17 12.77 2.40
C ARG A 774 -19.04 12.67 0.89
N GLY A 775 -18.26 13.58 0.31
CA GLY A 775 -17.81 13.50 -1.09
C GLY A 775 -17.44 14.87 -1.67
N GLN A 776 -16.97 14.88 -2.91
CA GLN A 776 -16.64 16.12 -3.62
C GLN A 776 -17.93 16.80 -4.12
N LEU A 777 -18.29 17.93 -3.52
CA LEU A 777 -19.54 18.64 -3.82
C LEU A 777 -19.61 19.25 -5.22
N HIS A 778 -18.48 19.76 -5.72
CA HIS A 778 -18.33 20.37 -7.03
C HIS A 778 -16.88 20.24 -7.52
N ASP A 779 -16.68 20.42 -8.83
CA ASP A 779 -15.34 20.47 -9.42
C ASP A 779 -14.53 21.66 -8.86
N GLU A 780 -13.21 21.56 -8.89
CA GLU A 780 -12.29 22.62 -8.41
C GLU A 780 -12.29 23.86 -9.33
N SER A 781 -12.76 23.71 -10.57
CA SER A 781 -12.81 24.82 -11.54
C SER A 781 -14.03 25.71 -11.33
N PHE A 782 -13.81 27.02 -11.27
CA PHE A 782 -14.86 28.02 -11.21
C PHE A 782 -15.10 28.70 -12.57
N TYR A 783 -16.36 29.02 -12.83
CA TYR A 783 -16.82 29.66 -14.05
C TYR A 783 -17.40 31.04 -13.76
N GLY A 784 -17.12 32.01 -14.62
CA GLY A 784 -17.83 33.29 -14.63
C GLY A 784 -19.13 33.19 -15.41
N ALA A 785 -20.14 33.98 -15.03
CA ALA A 785 -21.39 34.11 -15.78
C ALA A 785 -21.45 35.47 -16.48
N ILE A 786 -21.77 35.48 -17.77
CA ILE A 786 -21.89 36.70 -18.57
C ILE A 786 -23.11 36.67 -19.50
N LYS A 787 -23.68 37.83 -19.79
CA LYS A 787 -24.58 38.08 -20.92
C LYS A 787 -23.79 38.85 -21.99
N GLN A 788 -24.00 38.53 -23.26
CA GLN A 788 -23.35 39.22 -24.39
C GLN A 788 -24.18 40.44 -24.82
N PRO A 789 -23.56 41.51 -25.36
CA PRO A 789 -24.32 42.59 -25.97
C PRO A 789 -25.04 42.09 -27.24
N LYS A 790 -26.29 42.52 -27.43
CA LYS A 790 -27.07 42.29 -28.65
C LYS A 790 -26.40 43.05 -29.80
N ARG A 791 -26.30 42.41 -30.96
CA ARG A 791 -25.65 42.98 -32.15
C ARG A 791 -26.63 43.07 -33.31
N ASN A 792 -26.47 44.09 -34.15
CA ASN A 792 -27.21 44.26 -35.41
C ASN A 792 -26.66 43.32 -36.51
N GLU A 793 -27.29 43.31 -37.68
CA GLU A 793 -26.87 42.53 -38.86
C GLU A 793 -25.43 42.85 -39.28
N ASP A 794 -24.98 44.10 -39.09
CA ASP A 794 -23.59 44.53 -39.31
C ASP A 794 -22.62 44.19 -38.16
N ASN A 795 -23.05 43.36 -37.21
CA ASN A 795 -22.26 42.88 -36.06
C ASN A 795 -21.80 44.00 -35.08
N THR A 796 -22.44 45.17 -35.11
CA THR A 796 -22.24 46.32 -34.20
C THR A 796 -23.11 46.19 -32.94
N ILE A 797 -22.64 46.70 -31.80
CA ILE A 797 -23.35 46.61 -30.50
C ILE A 797 -24.53 47.59 -30.48
N ILE A 798 -25.70 47.11 -30.04
CA ILE A 798 -26.90 47.92 -29.86
C ILE A 798 -26.85 48.62 -28.51
N PHE A 799 -27.09 49.94 -28.51
CA PHE A 799 -27.22 50.75 -27.29
C PHE A 799 -28.67 51.23 -27.17
N ASN A 800 -29.19 51.31 -25.93
CA ASN A 800 -30.48 51.94 -25.67
C ASN A 800 -30.36 53.47 -25.66
N GLU A 801 -31.49 54.17 -25.51
CA GLU A 801 -31.59 55.64 -25.51
C GLU A 801 -30.70 56.31 -24.43
N GLU A 802 -30.38 55.58 -23.35
CA GLU A 802 -29.49 56.00 -22.27
C GLU A 802 -27.99 55.70 -22.53
N LYS A 803 -27.62 55.31 -23.76
CA LYS A 803 -26.26 54.88 -24.15
C LYS A 803 -25.73 53.66 -23.40
N SER A 804 -26.60 52.82 -22.83
CA SER A 804 -26.23 51.55 -22.20
C SER A 804 -26.38 50.38 -23.20
N MET A 805 -25.48 49.39 -23.14
CA MET A 805 -25.50 48.25 -24.07
C MET A 805 -26.70 47.35 -23.80
N VAL A 806 -27.49 47.07 -24.84
CA VAL A 806 -28.56 46.06 -24.76
C VAL A 806 -27.93 44.67 -24.68
N LEU A 807 -28.30 43.86 -23.70
CA LEU A 807 -27.72 42.52 -23.48
C LEU A 807 -28.66 41.40 -23.95
N GLU A 808 -28.10 40.30 -24.47
CA GLU A 808 -28.79 39.03 -24.71
C GLU A 808 -29.32 38.45 -23.39
N ASP A 809 -30.50 37.84 -23.41
CA ASP A 809 -31.05 37.18 -22.21
C ASP A 809 -30.30 35.88 -21.84
N LYS A 810 -29.62 35.26 -22.81
CA LYS A 810 -28.90 34.02 -22.61
C LYS A 810 -27.63 34.23 -21.78
N ILE A 811 -27.59 33.62 -20.59
CA ILE A 811 -26.40 33.59 -19.73
C ILE A 811 -25.42 32.51 -20.24
N ARG A 812 -24.17 32.91 -20.49
CA ARG A 812 -23.07 32.03 -20.89
C ARG A 812 -22.07 31.88 -19.77
N LEU A 813 -21.58 30.65 -19.57
CA LEU A 813 -20.52 30.35 -18.62
C LEU A 813 -19.16 30.50 -19.31
N VAL A 814 -18.20 31.09 -18.60
CA VAL A 814 -16.88 31.40 -19.16
C VAL A 814 -15.75 31.02 -18.23
N ILE A 815 -14.63 30.62 -18.83
CA ILE A 815 -13.37 30.35 -18.13
C ILE A 815 -12.21 30.98 -18.91
N ARG A 816 -11.17 31.41 -18.21
CA ARG A 816 -9.94 31.91 -18.84
C ARG A 816 -9.06 30.74 -19.22
N ARG A 817 -8.75 30.58 -20.50
CA ARG A 817 -7.82 29.56 -21.01
C ARG A 817 -6.53 30.23 -21.48
N PRO A 818 -5.35 29.61 -21.24
CA PRO A 818 -4.10 30.13 -21.74
C PRO A 818 -4.08 30.10 -23.27
N LEU A 819 -3.61 31.19 -23.88
CA LEU A 819 -3.43 31.32 -25.33
C LEU A 819 -2.05 30.75 -25.68
N ALA A 820 -1.95 29.42 -25.68
CA ALA A 820 -0.72 28.68 -25.94
C ALA A 820 -0.98 27.50 -26.88
N TYR A 821 0.05 27.04 -27.60
CA TYR A 821 -0.08 25.89 -28.50
C TYR A 821 -0.14 24.59 -27.69
N ALA A 822 -1.21 23.81 -27.89
CA ALA A 822 -1.39 22.51 -27.27
C ALA A 822 -0.97 21.40 -28.23
N LYS A 823 0.04 20.60 -27.85
CA LYS A 823 0.47 19.42 -28.64
C LYS A 823 -0.53 18.27 -28.55
N ASP A 824 -1.11 18.06 -27.36
CA ASP A 824 -2.08 16.99 -27.07
C ASP A 824 -3.33 17.53 -26.34
N ASN A 825 -4.28 16.64 -26.01
CA ASN A 825 -5.52 17.04 -25.32
C ASN A 825 -5.32 17.38 -23.83
N ASN A 826 -4.15 17.10 -23.27
CA ASN A 826 -3.84 17.31 -21.85
C ASN A 826 -3.01 18.58 -21.61
N THR A 827 -2.44 19.15 -22.67
CA THR A 827 -1.68 20.40 -22.62
C THR A 827 -2.64 21.59 -22.59
N PRO A 828 -2.49 22.52 -21.62
CA PRO A 828 -3.29 23.74 -21.59
C PRO A 828 -3.03 24.58 -22.86
N GLY A 829 -4.07 24.87 -23.64
CA GLY A 829 -3.94 25.64 -24.88
C GLY A 829 -4.94 25.24 -25.95
N PHE A 830 -4.57 25.49 -27.22
CA PHE A 830 -5.36 25.22 -28.43
C PHE A 830 -4.47 24.57 -29.50
N LYS A 831 -5.04 23.68 -30.34
CA LYS A 831 -4.32 23.02 -31.44
C LYS A 831 -4.41 23.78 -32.76
N LYS A 832 -5.56 24.39 -33.00
CA LYS A 832 -5.93 25.05 -34.26
C LYS A 832 -6.67 26.35 -34.00
N LEU A 833 -6.66 27.26 -34.96
CA LEU A 833 -7.37 28.53 -34.90
C LEU A 833 -8.90 28.32 -34.81
N ASP A 834 -9.46 27.35 -35.54
CA ASP A 834 -10.89 27.00 -35.51
C ASP A 834 -11.40 26.62 -34.11
N GLU A 835 -10.53 26.06 -33.26
CA GLU A 835 -10.91 25.72 -31.89
C GLU A 835 -11.12 26.98 -31.06
N ILE A 836 -10.32 28.02 -31.30
CA ILE A 836 -10.46 29.33 -30.65
C ILE A 836 -11.73 30.00 -31.13
N GLU A 837 -11.96 30.06 -32.45
CA GLU A 837 -13.15 30.69 -33.04
C GLU A 837 -14.45 30.16 -32.42
N LYS A 838 -14.53 28.83 -32.24
CA LYS A 838 -15.72 28.15 -31.72
C LYS A 838 -16.00 28.44 -30.24
N VAL A 839 -15.01 28.88 -29.46
CA VAL A 839 -15.14 29.01 -28.00
C VAL A 839 -14.87 30.42 -27.50
N ILE A 840 -14.16 31.27 -28.24
CA ILE A 840 -13.87 32.63 -27.81
C ILE A 840 -15.16 33.45 -27.75
N ILE A 841 -15.29 34.22 -26.69
CA ILE A 841 -16.46 35.08 -26.49
C ILE A 841 -16.33 36.38 -27.28
N ASP A 842 -15.12 36.94 -27.31
CA ASP A 842 -14.85 38.23 -27.94
C ASP A 842 -14.42 38.02 -29.39
N LYS A 843 -15.35 38.24 -30.33
CA LYS A 843 -15.12 38.11 -31.76
C LYS A 843 -14.14 39.16 -32.31
N ALA A 844 -14.08 40.35 -31.73
CA ALA A 844 -13.14 41.39 -32.18
C ALA A 844 -11.71 40.99 -31.78
N LEU A 845 -11.55 40.44 -30.57
CA LEU A 845 -10.28 39.87 -30.14
C LEU A 845 -9.84 38.69 -31.02
N PHE A 846 -10.79 37.88 -31.50
CA PHE A 846 -10.49 36.80 -32.44
C PHE A 846 -9.91 37.31 -33.75
N GLN A 847 -10.48 38.37 -34.36
CA GLN A 847 -9.94 38.97 -35.59
C GLN A 847 -8.50 39.50 -35.40
N ILE A 848 -8.19 40.07 -34.22
CA ILE A 848 -6.82 40.50 -33.88
C ILE A 848 -5.86 39.30 -33.79
N ILE A 849 -6.34 38.17 -33.25
CA ILE A 849 -5.58 36.91 -33.16
C ILE A 849 -5.37 36.31 -34.55
N GLU A 850 -6.42 36.24 -35.36
CA GLU A 850 -6.43 35.71 -36.72
C GLU A 850 -5.42 36.44 -37.61
N LYS A 851 -5.46 37.77 -37.64
CA LYS A 851 -4.52 38.59 -38.40
C LYS A 851 -3.05 38.35 -37.98
N GLN A 852 -2.78 38.28 -36.68
CA GLN A 852 -1.42 37.98 -36.18
C GLN A 852 -0.97 36.53 -36.47
N VAL A 853 -1.91 35.60 -36.65
CA VAL A 853 -1.61 34.22 -37.05
C VAL A 853 -1.31 34.16 -38.55
N GLU A 854 -2.02 34.92 -39.38
CA GLU A 854 -1.74 35.08 -40.81
C GLU A 854 -0.35 35.70 -41.02
N ASP A 855 -0.05 36.80 -40.32
CA ASP A 855 1.25 37.50 -40.40
C ASP A 855 2.44 36.60 -40.01
N ALA A 856 2.23 35.64 -39.11
CA ALA A 856 3.25 34.70 -38.64
C ALA A 856 3.38 33.43 -39.50
N GLY A 857 2.52 33.23 -40.50
CA GLY A 857 2.54 32.09 -41.42
C GLY A 857 2.04 30.76 -40.83
N SER A 858 2.18 30.50 -39.53
CA SER A 858 1.62 29.32 -38.87
C SER A 858 1.08 29.59 -37.47
N PHE A 859 0.03 28.86 -37.08
CA PHE A 859 -0.59 28.97 -35.76
C PHE A 859 0.38 28.65 -34.60
N LYS A 860 1.32 27.73 -34.83
CA LYS A 860 2.34 27.39 -33.84
C LYS A 860 3.33 28.54 -33.66
N ASP A 861 3.79 29.12 -34.76
CA ASP A 861 4.81 30.17 -34.75
C ASP A 861 4.26 31.48 -34.17
N ALA A 862 3.00 31.82 -34.48
CA ALA A 862 2.27 32.95 -33.90
C ALA A 862 2.17 32.88 -32.38
N LEU A 863 1.93 31.68 -31.83
CA LEU A 863 1.83 31.47 -30.38
C LEU A 863 3.21 31.41 -29.71
N GLN A 864 4.25 30.99 -30.42
CA GLN A 864 5.64 31.00 -29.92
C GLN A 864 6.21 32.42 -29.85
N THR A 865 6.09 33.21 -30.93
CA THR A 865 6.46 34.64 -30.96
C THR A 865 5.59 35.48 -30.02
N GLY A 866 4.34 35.06 -29.83
CA GLY A 866 3.40 35.61 -28.87
C GLY A 866 2.46 36.64 -29.51
N ILE A 867 1.21 36.62 -29.06
CA ILE A 867 0.14 37.48 -29.58
C ILE A 867 -0.04 38.68 -28.66
N TYR A 868 -0.15 39.87 -29.25
CA TYR A 868 -0.20 41.15 -28.54
C TYR A 868 -1.51 41.89 -28.79
N MET A 869 -1.93 42.71 -27.83
CA MET A 869 -2.97 43.71 -28.02
C MET A 869 -2.40 44.90 -28.80
N LEU A 870 -3.14 45.43 -29.77
CA LEU A 870 -2.71 46.54 -30.63
C LEU A 870 -3.39 47.85 -30.20
N ASN A 871 -2.65 48.96 -30.14
CA ASN A 871 -3.24 50.29 -29.92
C ASN A 871 -3.93 50.81 -31.20
N ARG A 872 -4.57 52.00 -31.14
CA ARG A 872 -5.23 52.62 -32.31
C ARG A 872 -4.29 52.90 -33.49
N LYS A 873 -2.98 52.92 -33.27
CA LYS A 873 -1.93 53.10 -34.29
C LYS A 873 -1.36 51.77 -34.80
N GLY A 874 -1.82 50.62 -34.29
CA GLY A 874 -1.35 49.29 -34.68
C GLY A 874 -0.10 48.80 -33.94
N GLU A 875 0.37 49.50 -32.91
CA GLU A 875 1.57 49.14 -32.16
C GLU A 875 1.26 48.11 -31.06
N LYS A 876 2.21 47.20 -30.79
CA LYS A 876 2.09 46.15 -29.77
C LYS A 876 2.17 46.74 -28.36
N VAL A 877 1.12 46.55 -27.56
CA VAL A 877 1.04 47.07 -26.18
C VAL A 877 1.34 45.98 -25.16
N ASN A 878 0.44 45.00 -25.01
CA ASN A 878 0.49 43.99 -23.96
C ASN A 878 0.33 42.59 -24.56
N LYS A 879 1.15 41.64 -24.11
CA LYS A 879 1.05 40.23 -24.52
C LYS A 879 -0.22 39.60 -23.94
N ILE A 880 -1.02 38.99 -24.81
CA ILE A 880 -2.24 38.27 -24.41
C ILE A 880 -1.84 36.88 -23.93
N ARG A 881 -1.92 36.66 -22.61
CA ARG A 881 -1.59 35.35 -22.01
C ARG A 881 -2.78 34.40 -21.96
N HIS A 882 -3.98 34.94 -21.79
CA HIS A 882 -5.20 34.17 -21.61
C HIS A 882 -6.36 34.82 -22.35
N ILE A 883 -7.24 33.99 -22.89
CA ILE A 883 -8.50 34.42 -23.51
C ILE A 883 -9.69 33.87 -22.75
N ARG A 884 -10.79 34.61 -22.78
CA ARG A 884 -12.05 34.20 -22.15
C ARG A 884 -12.83 33.32 -23.14
N CYS A 885 -13.08 32.08 -22.74
CA CYS A 885 -13.75 31.08 -23.56
C CYS A 885 -15.09 30.69 -22.95
N GLU A 886 -16.09 30.50 -23.80
CA GLU A 886 -17.38 29.90 -23.48
C GLU A 886 -17.20 28.44 -23.09
N PHE A 887 -17.74 28.07 -21.94
CA PHE A 887 -17.84 26.70 -21.51
C PHE A 887 -19.20 26.13 -21.92
N LYS A 888 -19.25 25.43 -23.07
CA LYS A 888 -20.48 24.83 -23.62
C LYS A 888 -20.95 23.57 -22.89
N GLY A 889 -20.15 23.04 -21.96
CA GLY A 889 -20.42 21.79 -21.26
C GLY A 889 -21.41 21.87 -20.10
N LEU A 890 -21.86 23.08 -19.72
CA LEU A 890 -22.76 23.30 -18.59
C LEU A 890 -23.62 24.56 -18.82
N SER A 891 -24.90 24.49 -18.50
CA SER A 891 -25.80 25.65 -18.53
C SER A 891 -25.81 26.35 -17.17
N TYR A 892 -26.09 27.66 -17.14
CA TYR A 892 -26.13 28.43 -15.90
C TYR A 892 -27.13 27.86 -14.87
N ASN A 893 -28.29 27.39 -15.34
CA ASN A 893 -29.33 26.83 -14.47
C ASN A 893 -28.97 25.45 -13.91
N ALA A 894 -28.23 24.64 -14.67
CA ALA A 894 -27.77 23.32 -14.21
C ALA A 894 -26.49 23.39 -13.36
N ALA A 895 -25.85 24.56 -13.28
CA ALA A 895 -24.62 24.74 -12.53
C ALA A 895 -24.89 24.94 -11.04
N VAL A 896 -23.98 24.44 -10.21
CA VAL A 896 -24.08 24.61 -8.76
C VAL A 896 -23.51 25.96 -8.33
N LYS A 897 -24.10 26.53 -7.28
CA LYS A 897 -23.77 27.86 -6.74
C LYS A 897 -23.26 27.71 -5.30
N PRO A 898 -21.99 27.31 -5.08
CA PRO A 898 -21.46 26.99 -3.75
C PRO A 898 -21.34 28.21 -2.82
N HIS A 899 -21.02 29.39 -3.36
CA HIS A 899 -20.77 30.59 -2.56
C HIS A 899 -21.53 31.78 -3.13
N LYS A 900 -22.15 32.57 -2.24
CA LYS A 900 -22.62 33.92 -2.54
C LYS A 900 -21.48 34.90 -2.32
N HIS A 901 -21.36 35.91 -3.18
CA HIS A 901 -20.34 36.95 -3.05
C HIS A 901 -20.75 37.94 -1.97
N VAL A 902 -19.78 38.38 -1.15
CA VAL A 902 -20.00 39.44 -0.14
C VAL A 902 -20.26 40.78 -0.81
N PHE A 903 -19.52 41.06 -1.89
CA PHE A 903 -19.74 42.22 -2.75
C PHE A 903 -20.67 41.84 -3.90
N ILE A 904 -21.95 42.16 -3.74
CA ILE A 904 -23.01 41.80 -4.66
C ILE A 904 -22.99 42.78 -5.85
N SER A 905 -22.89 42.26 -7.06
CA SER A 905 -23.02 43.05 -8.29
C SER A 905 -24.48 43.45 -8.52
N ASP A 906 -24.73 44.57 -9.19
CA ASP A 906 -26.08 44.93 -9.67
C ASP A 906 -26.71 43.89 -10.60
N LYS A 907 -25.90 42.94 -11.11
CA LYS A 907 -26.32 41.87 -12.01
C LYS A 907 -26.53 40.58 -11.22
N GLU A 908 -27.79 40.16 -11.09
CA GLU A 908 -28.21 38.96 -10.34
C GLU A 908 -27.42 37.70 -10.72
N TYR A 909 -27.19 37.48 -12.01
CA TYR A 909 -26.49 36.30 -12.51
C TYR A 909 -25.01 36.21 -12.06
N LYS A 910 -24.46 37.26 -11.42
CA LYS A 910 -23.09 37.30 -10.87
C LYS A 910 -23.03 37.23 -9.34
N HIS A 911 -24.15 37.09 -8.64
CA HIS A 911 -24.19 37.07 -7.17
C HIS A 911 -23.52 35.85 -6.55
N SER A 912 -23.28 34.79 -7.33
CA SER A 912 -22.70 33.55 -6.86
C SER A 912 -21.51 33.11 -7.71
N THR A 913 -20.58 32.41 -7.08
CA THR A 913 -19.58 31.61 -7.78
C THR A 913 -20.26 30.43 -8.45
N ILE A 914 -19.91 30.14 -9.70
CA ILE A 914 -20.48 29.03 -10.46
C ILE A 914 -19.46 27.90 -10.58
N ALA A 915 -19.89 26.68 -10.29
CA ALA A 915 -19.07 25.48 -10.46
C ALA A 915 -19.89 24.37 -11.14
N LYS A 916 -19.19 23.38 -11.68
CA LYS A 916 -19.83 22.15 -12.14
C LYS A 916 -20.10 21.25 -10.93
N GLY A 917 -21.33 20.76 -10.81
CA GLY A 917 -21.72 19.87 -9.71
C GLY A 917 -20.87 18.61 -9.67
N GLY A 918 -20.67 18.09 -8.46
CA GLY A 918 -19.96 16.84 -8.22
C GLY A 918 -20.71 15.63 -8.81
N ASN A 919 -20.26 14.43 -8.44
CA ASN A 919 -20.85 13.21 -8.99
C ASN A 919 -22.33 13.06 -8.61
N ASN A 920 -23.10 12.47 -9.52
CA ASN A 920 -24.44 11.96 -9.23
C ASN A 920 -24.31 10.77 -8.29
N ILE A 921 -24.93 10.86 -7.11
CA ILE A 921 -24.81 9.85 -6.05
C ILE A 921 -25.93 8.82 -6.18
N PHE A 922 -27.15 9.32 -6.29
CA PHE A 922 -28.37 8.52 -6.40
C PHE A 922 -29.06 8.78 -7.74
N CYS A 923 -29.70 7.74 -8.26
CA CYS A 923 -30.52 7.77 -9.46
C CYS A 923 -31.86 7.11 -9.11
N LEU A 924 -32.89 7.91 -8.93
CA LEU A 924 -34.25 7.45 -8.64
C LEU A 924 -34.81 6.80 -9.89
N PHE A 925 -35.16 5.52 -9.84
CA PHE A 925 -35.63 4.72 -10.97
C PHE A 925 -37.13 4.46 -10.84
N TYR A 926 -37.87 4.88 -11.86
CA TYR A 926 -39.32 4.82 -11.90
C TYR A 926 -39.78 3.78 -12.92
N LYS A 927 -40.80 3.00 -12.56
CA LYS A 927 -41.41 1.96 -13.39
C LYS A 927 -42.93 2.09 -13.32
N GLY A 928 -43.62 1.81 -14.41
CA GLY A 928 -45.08 1.80 -14.48
C GLY A 928 -45.57 1.41 -15.86
N GLU A 929 -46.88 1.32 -16.03
CA GLU A 929 -47.49 0.84 -17.27
C GLU A 929 -48.21 1.97 -18.01
N ILE A 930 -47.95 2.11 -19.31
CA ILE A 930 -48.63 3.08 -20.18
C ILE A 930 -49.16 2.34 -21.40
N LYS A 931 -50.48 2.21 -21.51
CA LYS A 931 -51.17 1.55 -22.64
C LYS A 931 -50.70 0.09 -22.88
N GLY A 932 -50.58 -0.72 -21.83
CA GLY A 932 -50.17 -2.13 -21.97
C GLY A 932 -48.66 -2.36 -22.15
N LYS A 933 -47.85 -1.29 -22.05
CA LYS A 933 -46.39 -1.36 -22.19
C LYS A 933 -45.71 -0.79 -20.95
N GLU A 934 -44.70 -1.53 -20.47
CA GLU A 934 -43.87 -1.08 -19.35
C GLU A 934 -43.01 0.12 -19.79
N GLU A 935 -43.09 1.20 -19.02
CA GLU A 935 -42.38 2.45 -19.25
C GLU A 935 -41.51 2.80 -18.04
N ARG A 936 -40.34 3.34 -18.32
CA ARG A 936 -39.30 3.61 -17.31
C ARG A 936 -38.78 5.03 -17.41
N ALA A 937 -38.37 5.59 -16.28
CA ALA A 937 -37.76 6.93 -16.20
C ALA A 937 -36.74 6.97 -15.07
N ILE A 938 -35.81 7.94 -15.11
CA ILE A 938 -34.86 8.17 -14.03
C ILE A 938 -34.77 9.64 -13.62
N ASN A 939 -34.44 9.89 -12.35
CA ASN A 939 -34.12 11.21 -11.83
C ASN A 939 -32.80 11.16 -11.05
N ASN A 940 -31.77 11.85 -11.54
CA ASN A 940 -30.44 11.88 -10.93
C ASN A 940 -30.35 12.96 -9.85
N ILE A 941 -29.89 12.56 -8.65
CA ILE A 941 -29.60 13.45 -7.54
C ILE A 941 -28.08 13.62 -7.39
N GLY A 942 -27.62 14.86 -7.61
CA GLY A 942 -26.23 15.26 -7.40
C GLY A 942 -25.91 15.37 -5.91
N ILE A 943 -24.64 15.16 -5.53
CA ILE A 943 -24.21 15.29 -4.13
C ILE A 943 -24.46 16.69 -3.54
N PHE A 944 -24.40 17.74 -4.36
CA PHE A 944 -24.64 19.12 -3.92
C PHE A 944 -26.12 19.36 -3.59
N ASP A 945 -27.03 18.77 -4.37
CA ASP A 945 -28.46 18.84 -4.12
C ASP A 945 -28.84 17.98 -2.91
N LEU A 946 -28.24 16.79 -2.80
CA LEU A 946 -28.38 15.94 -1.62
C LEU A 946 -28.01 16.68 -0.32
N ALA A 947 -26.96 17.51 -0.34
CA ALA A 947 -26.53 18.29 0.83
C ALA A 947 -27.53 19.37 1.25
N LYS A 948 -28.44 19.77 0.36
CA LYS A 948 -29.52 20.71 0.66
C LYS A 948 -30.82 20.02 1.08
N LEU A 949 -30.99 18.75 0.71
CA LEU A 949 -32.18 17.98 1.04
C LEU A 949 -32.17 17.49 2.49
N GLU A 950 -31.02 17.55 3.19
CA GLU A 950 -30.86 17.15 4.60
C GLU A 950 -31.29 15.71 4.90
N ILE A 951 -31.32 14.85 3.87
CA ILE A 951 -31.69 13.44 3.98
C ILE A 951 -30.59 12.66 4.73
N GLU A 952 -30.98 11.90 5.76
CA GLU A 952 -30.05 11.04 6.53
C GLU A 952 -30.07 9.58 6.04
N ASP A 953 -31.21 9.09 5.53
CA ASP A 953 -31.39 7.72 5.01
C ASP A 953 -31.94 7.72 3.57
N GLU A 954 -31.49 6.77 2.74
CA GLU A 954 -32.01 6.59 1.38
C GLU A 954 -33.50 6.23 1.33
N LYS A 955 -34.04 5.60 2.38
CA LYS A 955 -35.47 5.27 2.46
C LYS A 955 -36.38 6.50 2.47
N GLU A 956 -35.89 7.64 2.96
CA GLU A 956 -36.64 8.90 3.01
C GLU A 956 -37.08 9.36 1.59
N PHE A 957 -36.37 8.97 0.54
CA PHE A 957 -36.79 9.25 -0.84
C PHE A 957 -38.15 8.62 -1.21
N PHE A 958 -38.57 7.53 -0.55
CA PHE A 958 -39.90 6.93 -0.74
C PHE A 958 -40.97 7.57 0.16
N GLU A 959 -40.56 8.32 1.18
CA GLU A 959 -41.47 8.99 2.12
C GLU A 959 -41.83 10.40 1.62
N ILE A 960 -40.90 11.07 0.95
CA ILE A 960 -41.08 12.42 0.42
C ILE A 960 -41.98 12.38 -0.83
N PRO A 961 -43.20 12.98 -0.78
CA PRO A 961 -44.17 12.89 -1.88
C PRO A 961 -43.66 13.41 -3.23
N HIS A 962 -42.73 14.36 -3.22
CA HIS A 962 -42.10 14.91 -4.43
C HIS A 962 -41.33 13.86 -5.25
N PHE A 963 -40.76 12.85 -4.59
CA PHE A 963 -39.94 11.83 -5.24
C PHE A 963 -40.69 10.55 -5.56
N ASN A 964 -41.88 10.33 -4.98
CA ASN A 964 -42.66 9.11 -5.15
C ASN A 964 -43.13 8.89 -6.58
N PHE A 965 -43.33 9.98 -7.34
CA PHE A 965 -43.88 9.91 -8.68
C PHE A 965 -43.20 10.86 -9.64
N ILE A 966 -43.07 10.43 -10.90
CA ILE A 966 -42.65 11.30 -12.00
C ILE A 966 -43.72 11.28 -13.10
N GLN A 967 -44.06 12.46 -13.61
CA GLN A 967 -45.04 12.59 -14.68
C GLN A 967 -44.35 12.40 -16.03
N LYS A 968 -44.75 11.38 -16.79
CA LYS A 968 -44.26 11.11 -18.14
C LYS A 968 -45.45 11.05 -19.10
N LYS A 969 -45.59 12.07 -19.96
CA LYS A 969 -46.79 12.28 -20.80
C LYS A 969 -48.07 12.40 -19.93
N LYS A 970 -49.10 11.58 -20.17
CA LYS A 970 -50.39 11.59 -19.43
C LYS A 970 -50.45 10.57 -18.28
N SER A 971 -49.35 9.86 -17.98
CA SER A 971 -49.33 8.77 -17.00
C SER A 971 -48.28 9.03 -15.92
N GLN A 972 -48.54 8.49 -14.73
CA GLN A 972 -47.73 8.66 -13.53
C GLN A 972 -46.91 7.37 -13.30
N LEU A 973 -45.58 7.50 -13.23
CA LEU A 973 -44.69 6.37 -12.92
C LEU A 973 -44.31 6.45 -11.45
N SER A 974 -44.36 5.32 -10.73
CA SER A 974 -43.99 5.24 -9.31
C SER A 974 -42.50 4.95 -9.16
N LEU A 975 -41.93 5.43 -8.05
CA LEU A 975 -40.55 5.15 -7.67
C LEU A 975 -40.41 3.65 -7.35
N TYR A 976 -39.59 2.94 -8.13
CA TYR A 976 -39.37 1.51 -8.01
C TYR A 976 -38.12 1.19 -7.18
N ALA A 977 -37.01 1.89 -7.44
CA ALA A 977 -35.73 1.66 -6.79
C ALA A 977 -34.84 2.92 -6.76
N ILE A 978 -33.87 2.93 -5.85
CA ILE A 978 -32.84 3.97 -5.77
C ILE A 978 -31.51 3.37 -6.23
N LEU A 979 -31.10 3.74 -7.44
CA LEU A 979 -29.90 3.22 -8.07
C LEU A 979 -28.65 3.99 -7.63
N LYS A 980 -27.56 3.26 -7.41
CA LYS A 980 -26.27 3.76 -6.93
C LYS A 980 -25.15 3.37 -7.87
N THR A 981 -24.10 4.20 -7.93
CA THR A 981 -22.91 3.84 -8.72
C THR A 981 -22.20 2.63 -8.12
N GLY A 982 -22.20 1.54 -8.87
CA GLY A 982 -21.54 0.30 -8.55
C GLY A 982 -22.46 -0.84 -8.13
N GLN A 983 -23.76 -0.63 -8.06
CA GLN A 983 -24.75 -1.70 -7.98
C GLN A 983 -24.71 -2.57 -9.24
N LYS A 984 -25.00 -3.85 -9.07
CA LYS A 984 -25.08 -4.85 -10.13
C LYS A 984 -26.48 -4.89 -10.74
N ALA A 985 -26.52 -5.27 -12.00
CA ALA A 985 -27.72 -5.48 -12.78
C ALA A 985 -27.56 -6.74 -13.62
N ILE A 986 -28.58 -7.59 -13.66
CA ILE A 986 -28.61 -8.80 -14.49
C ILE A 986 -29.70 -8.63 -15.55
N PHE A 987 -29.33 -8.66 -16.83
CA PHE A 987 -30.25 -8.41 -17.93
C PHE A 987 -31.07 -9.66 -18.29
N TYR A 988 -32.37 -9.47 -18.51
CA TYR A 988 -33.31 -10.51 -18.95
C TYR A 988 -33.90 -10.19 -20.32
N LYS A 989 -34.30 -11.22 -21.07
CA LYS A 989 -34.91 -11.07 -22.40
C LYS A 989 -36.41 -10.85 -22.30
N GLU A 990 -37.10 -11.75 -21.61
CA GLU A 990 -38.56 -11.80 -21.58
C GLU A 990 -39.08 -11.39 -20.20
N SER A 991 -38.59 -12.01 -19.13
CA SER A 991 -39.06 -11.74 -17.78
C SER A 991 -37.99 -11.92 -16.71
N LEU A 992 -38.26 -11.44 -15.49
CA LEU A 992 -37.34 -11.55 -14.36
C LEU A 992 -37.17 -13.01 -13.91
N GLU A 993 -38.23 -13.80 -14.01
CA GLU A 993 -38.27 -15.20 -13.60
C GLU A 993 -37.30 -16.07 -14.43
N GLU A 994 -37.03 -15.71 -15.69
CA GLU A 994 -36.09 -16.44 -16.55
C GLU A 994 -34.71 -16.55 -15.91
N LEU A 995 -34.30 -15.55 -15.11
CA LEU A 995 -32.97 -15.48 -14.52
C LEU A 995 -32.74 -16.54 -13.44
N MET A 996 -33.82 -17.09 -12.86
CA MET A 996 -33.74 -18.14 -11.83
C MET A 996 -33.37 -19.51 -12.42
N GLU A 997 -33.61 -19.72 -13.71
CA GLU A 997 -33.35 -21.00 -14.40
C GLU A 997 -31.97 -21.04 -15.09
N LEU A 998 -31.26 -19.91 -15.13
CA LEU A 998 -29.98 -19.80 -15.82
C LEU A 998 -28.82 -20.36 -15.01
N ASP A 999 -27.84 -20.94 -15.71
CA ASP A 999 -26.58 -21.34 -15.09
C ASP A 999 -25.67 -20.14 -14.77
N GLU A 1000 -24.66 -20.35 -13.92
CA GLU A 1000 -23.72 -19.29 -13.51
C GLU A 1000 -22.98 -18.65 -14.70
N LYS A 1001 -22.72 -19.42 -15.76
CA LYS A 1001 -22.00 -18.94 -16.95
C LYS A 1001 -22.87 -17.98 -17.75
N GLU A 1002 -24.16 -18.26 -17.88
CA GLU A 1002 -25.13 -17.38 -18.51
C GLU A 1002 -25.41 -16.13 -17.67
N LEU A 1003 -25.58 -16.30 -16.35
CA LEU A 1003 -25.71 -15.17 -15.42
C LEU A 1003 -24.50 -14.24 -15.50
N SER A 1004 -23.29 -14.81 -15.56
CA SER A 1004 -22.04 -14.06 -15.70
C SER A 1004 -21.99 -13.21 -16.97
N LYS A 1005 -22.47 -13.73 -18.11
CA LYS A 1005 -22.53 -12.97 -19.39
C LYS A 1005 -23.51 -11.80 -19.34
N ARG A 1006 -24.58 -11.91 -18.54
CA ARG A 1006 -25.66 -10.93 -18.45
C ARG A 1006 -25.50 -9.96 -17.28
N MET A 1007 -24.48 -10.14 -16.44
CA MET A 1007 -24.26 -9.33 -15.25
C MET A 1007 -23.33 -8.13 -15.52
N TYR A 1008 -23.84 -6.95 -15.22
CA TYR A 1008 -23.12 -5.69 -15.38
C TYR A 1008 -23.19 -4.85 -14.12
N LYS A 1009 -22.29 -3.87 -14.04
CA LYS A 1009 -22.22 -2.88 -12.97
C LYS A 1009 -22.55 -1.51 -13.52
N MET A 1010 -23.49 -0.82 -12.89
CA MET A 1010 -23.81 0.57 -13.23
C MET A 1010 -22.65 1.47 -12.79
N TYR A 1011 -22.09 2.29 -13.68
CA TYR A 1011 -20.97 3.16 -13.32
C TYR A 1011 -21.21 4.66 -13.53
N GLN A 1012 -22.21 5.03 -14.33
CA GLN A 1012 -22.54 6.44 -14.58
C GLN A 1012 -23.99 6.60 -15.04
N PHE A 1013 -24.63 7.67 -14.58
CA PHE A 1013 -25.98 8.08 -14.99
C PHE A 1013 -25.91 9.42 -15.71
N GLU A 1014 -26.53 9.52 -16.89
CA GLU A 1014 -26.48 10.71 -17.75
C GLU A 1014 -27.88 11.28 -18.02
N ARG A 1015 -27.99 12.61 -17.93
CA ARG A 1015 -29.12 13.39 -18.45
C ARG A 1015 -28.77 13.94 -19.83
N GLY A 1016 -29.66 13.82 -20.81
CA GLY A 1016 -29.36 14.24 -22.18
C GLY A 1016 -30.58 14.68 -23.00
N LYS A 1017 -30.33 15.51 -24.03
CA LYS A 1017 -31.35 16.00 -24.99
C LYS A 1017 -32.05 14.88 -25.80
N GLY A 1018 -31.54 13.65 -25.77
CA GLY A 1018 -32.10 12.48 -26.44
C GLY A 1018 -32.60 11.39 -25.49
N GLY A 1019 -32.98 11.77 -24.26
CA GLY A 1019 -33.42 10.87 -23.20
C GLY A 1019 -32.30 10.51 -22.21
N ASP A 1020 -32.71 10.15 -21.00
CA ASP A 1020 -31.80 9.74 -19.93
C ASP A 1020 -31.16 8.38 -20.23
N LYS A 1021 -29.90 8.21 -19.80
CA LYS A 1021 -29.09 7.03 -20.12
C LYS A 1021 -28.37 6.49 -18.89
N ILE A 1022 -28.24 5.16 -18.84
CA ILE A 1022 -27.45 4.45 -17.83
C ILE A 1022 -26.27 3.77 -18.53
N LYS A 1023 -25.07 3.94 -17.97
CA LYS A 1023 -23.87 3.27 -18.44
C LYS A 1023 -23.51 2.09 -17.57
N PHE A 1024 -23.21 0.98 -18.23
CA PHE A 1024 -22.93 -0.31 -17.63
C PHE A 1024 -21.54 -0.80 -18.01
N LYS A 1025 -20.89 -1.50 -17.09
CA LYS A 1025 -19.60 -2.13 -17.29
C LYS A 1025 -19.71 -3.59 -16.91
N HIS A 1026 -19.28 -4.50 -17.79
CA HIS A 1026 -19.35 -5.93 -17.50
C HIS A 1026 -18.59 -6.27 -16.22
N HIS A 1027 -19.16 -7.14 -15.37
CA HIS A 1027 -18.67 -7.37 -14.00
C HIS A 1027 -17.22 -7.89 -13.94
N LEU A 1028 -16.83 -8.74 -14.90
CA LEU A 1028 -15.48 -9.28 -15.05
C LEU A 1028 -14.41 -8.22 -15.34
N ILE A 1029 -14.74 -7.02 -15.84
CA ILE A 1029 -13.71 -6.10 -16.34
C ILE A 1029 -12.93 -5.44 -15.20
N SER A 1030 -11.60 -5.61 -15.24
CA SER A 1030 -10.66 -4.87 -14.41
C SER A 1030 -9.97 -3.74 -15.21
N GLY A 1031 -9.77 -2.58 -14.55
CA GLY A 1031 -9.05 -1.43 -15.12
C GLY A 1031 -9.90 -0.22 -15.53
N PRO A 1032 -9.26 0.89 -15.96
CA PRO A 1032 -9.94 2.17 -16.26
C PRO A 1032 -10.75 2.13 -17.57
N ASN A 1033 -11.92 2.79 -17.59
CA ASN A 1033 -12.82 2.80 -18.75
C ASN A 1033 -12.17 3.42 -20.01
N ILE A 1034 -11.27 4.41 -19.84
CA ILE A 1034 -10.57 5.08 -20.95
C ILE A 1034 -9.69 4.09 -21.72
N ASP A 1035 -8.96 3.23 -21.01
CA ASP A 1035 -8.05 2.26 -21.62
C ASP A 1035 -8.81 1.17 -22.38
N ILE A 1036 -10.02 0.86 -21.92
CA ILE A 1036 -10.92 -0.09 -22.58
C ILE A 1036 -11.44 0.53 -23.87
N ILE A 1037 -11.96 1.76 -23.82
CA ILE A 1037 -12.47 2.47 -25.00
C ILE A 1037 -11.40 2.61 -26.09
N LYS A 1038 -10.14 2.91 -25.72
CA LYS A 1038 -9.02 2.99 -26.68
C LYS A 1038 -8.75 1.68 -27.43
N LYS A 1039 -9.06 0.53 -26.83
CA LYS A 1039 -8.83 -0.79 -27.42
C LYS A 1039 -10.01 -1.27 -28.26
N LEU A 1040 -11.16 -0.62 -28.16
CA LEU A 1040 -12.35 -1.00 -28.91
C LEU A 1040 -12.25 -0.54 -30.38
N PRO A 1041 -12.80 -1.31 -31.33
CA PRO A 1041 -12.90 -0.89 -32.73
C PRO A 1041 -13.63 0.45 -32.88
N LYS A 1042 -13.27 1.26 -33.87
CA LYS A 1042 -13.94 2.55 -34.15
C LYS A 1042 -15.44 2.42 -34.43
N GLU A 1043 -15.89 1.24 -34.89
CA GLU A 1043 -17.28 0.92 -35.24
C GLU A 1043 -18.07 0.27 -34.09
N TYR A 1044 -17.49 0.22 -32.89
CA TYR A 1044 -18.13 -0.36 -31.70
C TYR A 1044 -19.45 0.36 -31.34
N LYS A 1045 -20.55 -0.39 -31.27
CA LYS A 1045 -21.86 0.12 -30.86
C LYS A 1045 -22.16 -0.26 -29.41
N GLU A 1046 -22.23 0.72 -28.52
CA GLU A 1046 -22.61 0.59 -27.09
C GLU A 1046 -24.13 0.27 -26.89
N ALA A 1047 -24.71 -0.67 -27.65
CA ALA A 1047 -26.16 -0.66 -27.89
C ALA A 1047 -26.98 -1.90 -27.48
N SER A 1048 -26.40 -3.10 -27.38
CA SER A 1048 -27.14 -4.32 -27.01
C SER A 1048 -26.66 -4.88 -25.66
N PRO A 1049 -27.52 -5.53 -24.86
CA PRO A 1049 -27.15 -6.22 -23.62
C PRO A 1049 -26.90 -7.73 -23.76
N PHE A 1050 -26.98 -8.29 -24.97
CA PHE A 1050 -26.93 -9.74 -25.22
C PHE A 1050 -25.76 -10.15 -26.15
N GLY A 1051 -24.52 -9.89 -25.74
CA GLY A 1051 -23.29 -10.31 -26.43
C GLY A 1051 -22.26 -10.94 -25.49
N SER A 1052 -21.17 -11.51 -26.03
CA SER A 1052 -20.08 -12.07 -25.22
C SER A 1052 -19.27 -10.98 -24.49
N PHE A 1053 -18.53 -11.33 -23.42
CA PHE A 1053 -17.65 -10.39 -22.68
C PHE A 1053 -16.67 -9.63 -23.60
N GLU A 1054 -16.18 -10.30 -24.64
CA GLU A 1054 -15.26 -9.75 -25.64
C GLU A 1054 -15.96 -8.80 -26.62
N GLU A 1055 -17.25 -9.01 -26.86
CA GLU A 1055 -18.07 -8.20 -27.77
C GLU A 1055 -18.67 -6.97 -27.09
N GLN A 1056 -18.97 -7.00 -25.78
CA GLN A 1056 -19.72 -5.93 -25.11
C GLN A 1056 -19.19 -5.53 -23.71
N PRO A 1057 -17.93 -5.04 -23.60
CA PRO A 1057 -17.40 -4.65 -22.31
C PRO A 1057 -18.09 -3.43 -21.66
N LEU A 1058 -18.64 -2.50 -22.47
CA LEU A 1058 -19.29 -1.29 -21.99
C LEU A 1058 -20.62 -1.06 -22.72
N MET A 1059 -21.67 -0.71 -21.98
CA MET A 1059 -22.98 -0.41 -22.57
C MET A 1059 -23.47 0.98 -22.16
N ARG A 1060 -24.25 1.61 -23.05
CA ARG A 1060 -24.87 2.92 -22.81
C ARG A 1060 -26.31 2.88 -23.30
N LEU A 1061 -27.22 2.51 -22.40
CA LEU A 1061 -28.60 2.17 -22.74
C LEU A 1061 -29.59 3.28 -22.38
N THR A 1062 -30.60 3.46 -23.23
CA THR A 1062 -31.76 4.34 -23.01
C THR A 1062 -32.92 3.55 -22.38
N ALA A 1063 -33.96 4.26 -21.93
CA ALA A 1063 -35.11 3.69 -21.22
C ALA A 1063 -35.77 2.47 -21.86
N GLY A 1064 -35.79 2.38 -23.19
CA GLY A 1064 -36.38 1.25 -23.92
C GLY A 1064 -35.64 -0.08 -23.74
N ASN A 1065 -34.36 -0.05 -23.31
CA ASN A 1065 -33.51 -1.23 -23.18
C ASN A 1065 -33.13 -1.51 -21.71
N TRP A 1066 -33.87 -0.97 -20.74
CA TRP A 1066 -33.64 -1.20 -19.30
C TRP A 1066 -34.38 -2.44 -18.77
N ASN A 1067 -34.16 -3.59 -19.42
CA ASN A 1067 -34.68 -4.89 -18.97
C ASN A 1067 -33.63 -5.57 -18.09
N PHE A 1068 -33.57 -5.21 -16.81
CA PHE A 1068 -32.63 -5.80 -15.86
C PHE A 1068 -33.21 -5.93 -14.46
N ALA A 1069 -32.77 -6.96 -13.73
CA ALA A 1069 -32.93 -7.10 -12.29
C ALA A 1069 -31.93 -6.19 -11.57
N ILE A 1070 -32.33 -5.62 -10.43
CA ILE A 1070 -31.57 -4.65 -9.63
C ILE A 1070 -31.10 -5.30 -8.32
N GLU A 1071 -29.81 -5.21 -8.04
CA GLU A 1071 -29.24 -5.63 -6.75
C GLU A 1071 -29.83 -4.81 -5.57
N GLU A 1072 -30.10 -5.45 -4.44
CA GLU A 1072 -30.77 -4.91 -3.23
C GLU A 1072 -32.29 -4.69 -3.38
N LYS A 1073 -32.85 -4.95 -4.57
CA LYS A 1073 -34.31 -4.85 -4.82
C LYS A 1073 -34.89 -6.16 -5.34
N ASP A 1074 -34.39 -6.65 -6.47
CA ASP A 1074 -34.89 -7.86 -7.14
C ASP A 1074 -34.03 -9.09 -6.80
N PHE A 1075 -32.77 -8.87 -6.42
CA PHE A 1075 -31.87 -9.93 -5.95
C PHE A 1075 -30.79 -9.40 -5.01
N GLU A 1076 -30.20 -10.28 -4.21
CA GLU A 1076 -29.03 -10.02 -3.37
C GLU A 1076 -27.96 -11.08 -3.61
N ILE A 1077 -26.69 -10.68 -3.59
CA ILE A 1077 -25.57 -11.63 -3.64
C ILE A 1077 -24.96 -11.75 -2.24
N ASN A 1078 -25.07 -12.94 -1.67
CA ASN A 1078 -24.51 -13.27 -0.37
C ASN A 1078 -22.96 -13.23 -0.38
N LEU A 1079 -22.36 -13.28 0.80
CA LEU A 1079 -20.90 -13.24 0.95
C LEU A 1079 -20.19 -14.46 0.33
N ASP A 1080 -20.86 -15.61 0.27
CA ASP A 1080 -20.38 -16.81 -0.42
C ASP A 1080 -20.59 -16.78 -1.95
N GLY A 1081 -21.27 -15.75 -2.47
CA GLY A 1081 -21.54 -15.59 -3.89
C GLY A 1081 -22.88 -16.18 -4.36
N SER A 1082 -23.66 -16.81 -3.47
CA SER A 1082 -25.01 -17.27 -3.81
C SER A 1082 -25.95 -16.08 -4.08
N ILE A 1083 -26.88 -16.26 -5.02
CA ILE A 1083 -27.88 -15.25 -5.37
C ILE A 1083 -29.20 -15.62 -4.70
N ASN A 1084 -29.72 -14.71 -3.88
CA ASN A 1084 -31.07 -14.77 -3.35
C ASN A 1084 -31.96 -13.87 -4.20
N TRP A 1085 -33.00 -14.43 -4.80
CA TRP A 1085 -33.98 -13.70 -5.59
C TRP A 1085 -35.11 -13.18 -4.70
N ASN A 1086 -35.42 -11.89 -4.82
CA ASN A 1086 -36.49 -11.19 -4.10
C ASN A 1086 -37.59 -10.81 -5.10
N ILE A 1087 -38.11 -11.80 -5.82
CA ILE A 1087 -39.11 -11.62 -6.89
C ILE A 1087 -40.51 -11.81 -6.34
#